data_AF-A0AAW4IZX5-F1
#
_entry.id   AF-A0AAW4IZX5-F1
#
_cell.length_a   1.000
_cell.length_b   1.000
_cell.length_c   1.000
_cell.angle_alpha   90.00
_cell.angle_beta   90.00
_cell.angle_gamma   90.00
#
_symmetry.space_group_name_H-M   'P 1'
#
loop_
_entity.id
_entity.type
_entity.pdbx_description
1 polymer ?
#
loop_
_entity_poly.entity_id
_entity_poly.type
_entity_poly.pdbx_seq_one_letter_code
_entity_poly.pdbx_strand_id
1 'polypeptide(L)'
;MNTSSKRASSTYTEVSDTTPSKPQQIPPNPVSTHAHFGRLWVLFAVLCALVMASSWALIARDWHRPLMDLFLPSMQLDMGSMVVQLTLLASSLVALLAGGLLGAVSILLQQLVKNPLASDTTLGVGAGAQLAILLVSLFIPSLAIYGGMYVAFVGALISMGLVFALAAASRFNALILVLAGLVVNILLAAFANVLLLFFAERSNGTLSWAAGFLTQNSWHTTALLSWAAVGFVMACLPLLKPLGMMSLDDWQAKRLGVPVQGIRALVVLLVALVTALVVSEVGLVGFVGLGAASIVNALGITAIGKRLLAAFGFGALLLLLTNHAALLLEPIIAMPIPAGAMTGVLGAPLIIWLILRQRHERLETVSEPMVNRTQTPVHLWRWVLGVVGLLLIISLVVQDIKGWTLLSTDWAITQQYRLPRSLSAAATGLMLAVAGVLLQTLTRNPMASPEVLGVSSGAALGVIGGFFCLPLLGLSAGAGTLLAAGLMGALIVLLLVIWLARKVSSGYLLLVGVGIAAMMDGVMHMVKLSGDPRLEAMLSWLSGTTYSAQPNTVWYLMGVALVLFVLSLLIIKPLRVLGLGASMARNLGVAVNPVTLALLILVAALSTASTLAVGPLSFVGLMVPHVATSLGAVKLEHQLPLAAILGAGVMVLADWFGRYVIFPYELPAGTIAALIGGTYFLWLIGKVPMTAR
;
A
#
# COMPACT_ATOMS: atom_id res chain seq x y z
N MET A 1 -35.14 73.17 49.83
CA MET A 1 -35.31 71.99 50.70
C MET A 1 -34.42 70.89 50.12
N ASN A 2 -33.16 70.74 50.58
CA ASN A 2 -32.75 69.95 51.75
C ASN A 2 -33.44 68.58 51.71
N THR A 3 -32.78 67.44 51.51
CA THR A 3 -31.50 66.94 52.07
C THR A 3 -30.97 65.80 51.17
N SER A 4 -29.69 65.71 50.83
CA SER A 4 -28.60 65.08 51.61
C SER A 4 -28.84 63.55 51.81
N SER A 5 -27.89 62.62 51.65
CA SER A 5 -26.44 62.72 51.78
C SER A 5 -25.73 61.43 51.32
N LYS A 6 -24.68 61.60 50.49
CA LYS A 6 -23.31 61.04 50.61
C LYS A 6 -23.08 59.53 50.82
N ARG A 7 -22.35 58.90 49.89
CA ARG A 7 -20.86 58.73 49.85
C ARG A 7 -20.53 57.88 48.61
N ALA A 8 -19.79 58.40 47.63
CA ALA A 8 -18.31 58.36 47.51
C ALA A 8 -17.81 56.90 47.50
N SER A 9 -17.03 56.37 46.56
CA SER A 9 -16.14 56.85 45.48
C SER A 9 -15.57 55.53 44.90
N SER A 10 -15.35 55.32 43.60
CA SER A 10 -14.07 55.69 42.99
C SER A 10 -14.07 55.42 41.47
N THR A 11 -13.63 56.46 40.75
CA THR A 11 -12.76 56.45 39.57
C THR A 11 -13.25 55.78 38.28
N TYR A 12 -13.90 56.61 37.45
CA TYR A 12 -13.73 56.57 36.00
C TYR A 12 -12.34 57.10 35.66
N THR A 13 -11.57 56.36 34.86
CA THR A 13 -10.42 56.90 34.12
C THR A 13 -10.73 56.85 32.62
N GLU A 14 -10.42 57.98 31.98
CA GLU A 14 -10.69 58.36 30.61
C GLU A 14 -10.24 57.32 29.58
N VAL A 15 -11.13 57.04 28.63
CA VAL A 15 -10.82 56.35 27.38
C VAL A 15 -10.10 57.35 26.48
N SER A 16 -8.78 57.21 26.36
CA SER A 16 -7.99 57.94 25.38
C SER A 16 -8.06 57.25 24.02
N ASP A 17 -8.27 58.06 22.99
CA ASP A 17 -8.17 57.73 21.57
C ASP A 17 -6.89 56.93 21.28
N THR A 18 -7.05 55.69 20.84
CA THR A 18 -6.00 54.94 20.15
C THR A 18 -6.50 54.60 18.75
N THR A 19 -5.80 55.19 17.78
CA THR A 19 -5.87 54.90 16.35
C THR A 19 -5.90 53.39 16.08
N PRO A 20 -6.63 52.92 15.04
CA PRO A 20 -6.62 51.50 14.71
C PRO A 20 -5.20 51.12 14.30
N SER A 21 -4.56 50.29 15.12
CA SER A 21 -3.25 49.75 14.83
C SER A 21 -3.30 49.06 13.47
N LYS A 22 -2.49 49.55 12.53
CA LYS A 22 -2.21 48.86 11.27
C LYS A 22 -1.94 47.38 11.59
N PRO A 23 -2.51 46.41 10.85
CA PRO A 23 -2.14 45.02 11.04
C PRO A 23 -0.62 44.95 10.95
N GLN A 24 0.02 44.52 12.04
CA GLN A 24 1.46 44.24 12.03
C GLN A 24 1.67 43.18 10.96
N GLN A 25 2.10 43.61 9.79
CA GLN A 25 2.76 42.76 8.83
C GLN A 25 3.98 42.23 9.56
N ILE A 26 3.85 41.02 10.10
CA ILE A 26 5.00 40.19 10.42
C ILE A 26 5.84 40.20 9.13
N PRO A 27 7.05 40.78 9.12
CA PRO A 27 7.87 40.71 7.93
C PRO A 27 7.99 39.22 7.60
N PRO A 28 7.82 38.80 6.34
CA PRO A 28 8.10 37.42 6.00
C PRO A 28 9.52 37.16 6.49
N ASN A 29 9.68 36.29 7.50
CA ASN A 29 11.01 35.83 7.86
C ASN A 29 11.65 35.41 6.53
N PRO A 30 12.84 35.91 6.17
CA PRO A 30 13.58 35.36 5.06
C PRO A 30 14.06 33.97 5.49
N VAL A 31 13.14 33.01 5.58
CA VAL A 31 13.43 31.61 5.83
C VAL A 31 14.05 31.06 4.55
N SER A 32 15.36 31.25 4.45
CA SER A 32 16.31 30.29 3.90
C SER A 32 16.00 29.69 2.52
N THR A 33 15.59 30.48 1.53
CA THR A 33 15.53 30.02 0.13
C THR A 33 16.89 29.51 -0.37
N HIS A 34 18.01 30.11 0.09
CA HIS A 34 19.35 29.66 -0.26
C HIS A 34 19.79 28.33 0.40
N ALA A 35 19.33 28.02 1.62
CA ALA A 35 19.72 26.79 2.32
C ALA A 35 19.00 25.54 1.77
N HIS A 36 17.79 25.70 1.21
CA HIS A 36 17.06 24.63 0.54
C HIS A 36 17.64 24.32 -0.84
N PHE A 37 18.08 25.35 -1.59
CA PHE A 37 18.68 25.17 -2.91
C PHE A 37 20.02 24.42 -2.86
N GLY A 38 20.87 24.70 -1.86
CA GLY A 38 22.14 23.98 -1.67
C GLY A 38 21.95 22.48 -1.37
N ARG A 39 20.92 22.12 -0.60
CA ARG A 39 20.61 20.71 -0.27
C ARG A 39 20.12 19.91 -1.49
N LEU A 40 19.46 20.57 -2.44
CA LEU A 40 19.00 19.98 -3.70
C LEU A 40 20.17 19.53 -4.57
N TRP A 41 21.12 20.44 -4.78
CA TRP A 41 22.32 20.16 -5.56
C TRP A 41 23.19 19.10 -4.92
N VAL A 42 23.29 19.08 -3.59
CA VAL A 42 24.02 18.03 -2.87
C VAL A 42 23.36 16.67 -3.06
N LEU A 43 22.04 16.54 -2.89
CA LEU A 43 21.35 15.25 -3.09
C LEU A 43 21.49 14.76 -4.54
N PHE A 44 21.27 15.66 -5.51
CA PHE A 44 21.44 15.35 -6.93
C PHE A 44 22.88 14.95 -7.25
N ALA A 45 23.88 15.70 -6.77
CA ALA A 45 25.29 15.40 -6.96
C ALA A 45 25.69 14.06 -6.33
N VAL A 46 25.18 13.74 -5.13
CA VAL A 46 25.41 12.44 -4.47
C VAL A 46 24.80 11.31 -5.28
N LEU A 47 23.56 11.44 -5.76
CA LEU A 47 22.93 10.42 -6.61
C LEU A 47 23.71 10.22 -7.92
N CYS A 48 24.09 11.32 -8.59
CA CYS A 48 24.93 11.26 -9.79
C CYS A 48 26.29 10.60 -9.51
N ALA A 49 26.96 10.95 -8.40
CA ALA A 49 28.24 10.37 -8.02
C ALA A 49 28.12 8.87 -7.72
N LEU A 50 27.08 8.44 -7.01
CA LEU A 50 26.81 7.02 -6.75
C LEU A 50 26.50 6.25 -8.03
N VAL A 51 25.70 6.83 -8.93
CA VAL A 51 25.44 6.25 -10.25
C VAL A 51 26.72 6.12 -11.06
N MET A 52 27.54 7.17 -11.15
CA MET A 52 28.81 7.13 -11.88
C MET A 52 29.77 6.09 -11.29
N ALA A 53 29.91 6.05 -9.96
CA ALA A 53 30.77 5.09 -9.28
C ALA A 53 30.29 3.65 -9.50
N SER A 54 28.98 3.40 -9.43
CA SER A 54 28.40 2.08 -9.67
C SER A 54 28.46 1.65 -11.14
N SER A 55 28.21 2.56 -12.10
CA SER A 55 28.44 2.32 -13.53
C SER A 55 29.89 1.93 -13.78
N TRP A 56 30.84 2.68 -13.23
CA TRP A 56 32.26 2.42 -13.40
C TRP A 56 32.66 1.08 -12.80
N ALA A 57 32.17 0.75 -11.60
CA ALA A 57 32.44 -0.53 -10.95
C ALA A 57 31.96 -1.72 -11.80
N LEU A 58 30.77 -1.62 -12.40
CA LEU A 58 30.23 -2.65 -13.29
C LEU A 58 31.04 -2.78 -14.59
N ILE A 59 31.35 -1.66 -15.24
CA ILE A 59 32.15 -1.64 -16.46
C ILE A 59 33.55 -2.22 -16.19
N ALA A 60 34.21 -1.81 -15.11
CA ALA A 60 35.54 -2.30 -14.75
C ALA A 60 35.54 -3.80 -14.39
N ARG A 61 34.42 -4.33 -13.87
CA ARG A 61 34.26 -5.75 -13.52
C ARG A 61 34.01 -6.61 -14.76
N ASP A 62 33.06 -6.21 -15.60
CA ASP A 62 32.46 -7.09 -16.61
C ASP A 62 32.92 -6.76 -18.05
N TRP A 63 33.43 -5.55 -18.33
CA TRP A 63 33.86 -5.13 -19.68
C TRP A 63 35.39 -5.12 -19.82
N HIS A 64 35.92 -6.00 -20.67
CA HIS A 64 37.38 -6.16 -20.88
C HIS A 64 37.92 -5.51 -22.16
N ARG A 65 37.05 -4.91 -22.99
CA ARG A 65 37.42 -4.24 -24.24
C ARG A 65 37.64 -2.74 -24.01
N PRO A 66 38.22 -2.00 -24.99
CA PRO A 66 38.22 -0.54 -24.96
C PRO A 66 36.81 0.02 -24.71
N LEU A 67 36.70 1.11 -23.93
CA LEU A 67 35.41 1.72 -23.60
C LEU A 67 34.61 2.18 -24.84
N MET A 68 35.30 2.52 -25.93
CA MET A 68 34.65 2.96 -27.16
C MET A 68 33.88 1.81 -27.84
N ASP A 69 34.35 0.58 -27.67
CA ASP A 69 33.70 -0.60 -28.24
C ASP A 69 32.34 -0.88 -27.58
N LEU A 70 32.08 -0.31 -26.40
CA LEU A 70 30.80 -0.42 -25.70
C LEU A 70 29.65 0.24 -26.50
N PHE A 71 29.97 1.11 -27.45
CA PHE A 71 29.00 1.80 -28.31
C PHE A 71 28.96 1.25 -29.74
N LEU A 72 29.72 0.19 -30.04
CA LEU A 72 29.61 -0.48 -31.34
C LEU A 72 28.26 -1.18 -31.47
N PRO A 73 27.72 -1.30 -32.70
CA PRO A 73 26.54 -2.12 -32.95
C PRO A 73 26.74 -3.54 -32.41
N SER A 74 25.79 -4.04 -31.63
CA SER A 74 25.89 -5.32 -30.91
C SER A 74 26.24 -6.51 -31.80
N MET A 75 25.79 -6.49 -33.06
CA MET A 75 26.07 -7.54 -34.05
C MET A 75 27.55 -7.60 -34.50
N GLN A 76 28.35 -6.57 -34.20
CA GLN A 76 29.78 -6.52 -34.51
C GLN A 76 30.66 -7.01 -33.35
N LEU A 77 30.08 -7.24 -32.18
CA LEU A 77 30.78 -7.76 -31.00
C LEU A 77 30.76 -9.28 -30.98
N ASP A 78 31.71 -9.89 -30.26
CA ASP A 78 31.60 -11.31 -29.93
C ASP A 78 30.41 -11.55 -28.98
N MET A 79 29.88 -12.78 -28.97
CA MET A 79 28.70 -13.12 -28.15
C MET A 79 28.87 -12.77 -26.66
N GLY A 80 30.07 -12.95 -26.09
CA GLY A 80 30.34 -12.62 -24.69
C GLY A 80 30.24 -11.11 -24.44
N SER A 81 30.95 -10.32 -25.23
CA SER A 81 30.89 -8.85 -25.13
C SER A 81 29.50 -8.31 -25.47
N MET A 82 28.78 -8.90 -26.42
CA MET A 82 27.41 -8.51 -26.74
C MET A 82 26.48 -8.68 -25.52
N VAL A 83 26.55 -9.81 -24.82
CA VAL A 83 25.73 -10.06 -23.62
C VAL A 83 26.07 -9.06 -22.53
N VAL A 84 27.35 -8.78 -22.29
CA VAL A 84 27.77 -7.75 -21.31
C VAL A 84 27.28 -6.36 -21.73
N GLN A 85 27.41 -5.99 -23.00
CA GLN A 85 26.93 -4.70 -23.52
C GLN A 85 25.43 -4.52 -23.29
N LEU A 86 24.61 -5.52 -23.60
CA LEU A 86 23.17 -5.46 -23.41
C LEU A 86 22.80 -5.43 -21.92
N THR A 87 23.47 -6.24 -21.10
CA THR A 87 23.23 -6.31 -19.66
C THR A 87 23.60 -4.99 -18.96
N LEU A 88 24.70 -4.35 -19.37
CA LEU A 88 25.14 -3.08 -18.83
C LEU A 88 24.42 -1.89 -19.46
N LEU A 89 24.60 -1.67 -20.75
CA LEU A 89 24.21 -0.43 -21.43
C LEU A 89 22.71 -0.39 -21.73
N ALA A 90 22.16 -1.45 -22.34
CA ALA A 90 20.74 -1.46 -22.68
C ALA A 90 19.86 -1.48 -21.42
N SER A 91 20.18 -2.30 -20.41
CA SER A 91 19.46 -2.30 -19.12
C SER A 91 19.57 -0.96 -18.38
N SER A 92 20.73 -0.29 -18.42
CA SER A 92 20.90 1.04 -17.81
C SER A 92 20.02 2.09 -18.50
N LEU A 93 19.93 2.06 -19.82
CA LEU A 93 19.07 2.99 -20.57
C LEU A 93 17.59 2.70 -20.33
N VAL A 94 17.20 1.43 -20.24
CA VAL A 94 15.83 1.05 -19.82
C VAL A 94 15.56 1.54 -18.40
N ALA A 95 16.49 1.39 -17.46
CA ALA A 95 16.34 1.88 -16.09
C ALA A 95 16.16 3.41 -16.03
N LEU A 96 16.94 4.16 -16.81
CA LEU A 96 16.81 5.61 -16.92
C LEU A 96 15.44 6.03 -17.47
N LEU A 97 15.03 5.44 -18.60
CA LEU A 97 13.79 5.81 -19.29
C LEU A 97 12.55 5.38 -18.50
N ALA A 98 12.50 4.14 -18.04
CA ALA A 98 11.41 3.61 -17.22
C ALA A 98 11.28 4.37 -15.90
N GLY A 99 12.40 4.58 -15.20
CA GLY A 99 12.41 5.31 -13.94
C GLY A 99 11.98 6.76 -14.10
N GLY A 100 12.43 7.42 -15.18
CA GLY A 100 12.04 8.79 -15.48
C GLY A 100 10.57 8.93 -15.85
N LEU A 101 10.04 8.04 -16.69
CA LEU A 101 8.62 8.00 -17.05
C LEU A 101 7.74 7.79 -15.81
N LEU A 102 8.05 6.81 -14.96
CA LEU A 102 7.31 6.53 -13.73
C LEU A 102 7.37 7.72 -12.73
N GLY A 103 8.52 8.39 -12.64
CA GLY A 103 8.68 9.61 -11.85
C GLY A 103 7.78 10.74 -12.32
N ALA A 104 7.77 11.04 -13.61
CA ALA A 104 6.94 12.09 -14.18
C ALA A 104 5.44 11.77 -14.10
N VAL A 105 5.06 10.52 -14.37
CA VAL A 105 3.69 10.02 -14.20
C VAL A 105 3.20 10.16 -12.75
N SER A 106 4.06 9.89 -11.77
CA SER A 106 3.72 10.05 -10.35
C SER A 106 3.40 11.50 -10.00
N ILE A 107 4.13 12.48 -10.53
CA ILE A 107 3.80 13.90 -10.35
C ILE A 107 2.44 14.25 -10.97
N LEU A 108 2.13 13.74 -12.18
CA LEU A 108 0.82 13.96 -12.80
C LEU A 108 -0.32 13.40 -11.94
N LEU A 109 -0.13 12.17 -11.43
CA LEU A 109 -1.12 11.53 -10.57
C LEU A 109 -1.31 12.28 -9.24
N GLN A 110 -0.21 12.70 -8.59
CA GLN A 110 -0.28 13.51 -7.36
C GLN A 110 -0.97 14.85 -7.58
N GLN A 111 -0.69 15.51 -8.71
CA GLN A 111 -1.34 16.77 -9.08
C GLN A 111 -2.84 16.59 -9.29
N LEU A 112 -3.24 15.47 -9.88
CA LEU A 112 -4.63 15.16 -10.15
C LEU A 112 -5.41 14.81 -8.89
N VAL A 113 -4.83 13.95 -8.05
CA VAL A 113 -5.46 13.45 -6.83
C VAL A 113 -5.38 14.49 -5.70
N LYS A 114 -4.54 15.52 -5.86
CA LYS A 114 -4.18 16.49 -4.80
C LYS A 114 -3.69 15.79 -3.54
N ASN A 115 -2.97 14.70 -3.74
CA ASN A 115 -2.41 13.89 -2.68
C ASN A 115 -0.95 13.57 -3.04
N PRO A 116 0.04 14.08 -2.29
CA PRO A 116 1.46 13.78 -2.55
C PRO A 116 1.81 12.30 -2.34
N LEU A 117 0.88 11.51 -1.79
CA LEU A 117 1.04 10.08 -1.53
C LEU A 117 0.52 9.21 -2.68
N ALA A 118 -0.07 9.80 -3.73
CA ALA A 118 -0.55 9.02 -4.86
C ALA A 118 0.65 8.43 -5.64
N SER A 119 0.60 7.12 -5.89
CA SER A 119 1.58 6.37 -6.70
C SER A 119 0.90 5.63 -7.84
N ASP A 120 1.66 5.33 -8.88
CA ASP A 120 1.29 4.52 -10.04
C ASP A 120 0.75 3.13 -9.66
N THR A 121 1.23 2.53 -8.57
CA THR A 121 0.70 1.27 -8.03
C THR A 121 -0.75 1.36 -7.56
N THR A 122 -1.27 2.56 -7.29
CA THR A 122 -2.67 2.74 -6.85
C THR A 122 -3.70 2.58 -7.96
N LEU A 123 -3.31 2.50 -9.23
CA LEU A 123 -4.23 2.36 -10.37
C LEU A 123 -4.50 0.90 -10.79
N GLY A 124 -3.95 -0.10 -10.08
CA GLY A 124 -4.19 -1.52 -10.38
C GLY A 124 -3.55 -2.04 -11.68
N VAL A 125 -2.68 -1.24 -12.31
CA VAL A 125 -2.02 -1.57 -13.58
C VAL A 125 -1.20 -2.86 -13.48
N GLY A 126 -0.39 -2.93 -12.42
CA GLY A 126 0.52 -4.04 -12.18
C GLY A 126 -0.18 -5.38 -11.98
N ALA A 127 -1.19 -5.42 -11.10
CA ALA A 127 -1.96 -6.63 -10.85
C ALA A 127 -2.74 -7.10 -12.09
N GLY A 128 -3.23 -6.17 -12.92
CA GLY A 128 -3.88 -6.48 -14.19
C GLY A 128 -2.94 -7.13 -15.20
N ALA A 129 -1.75 -6.55 -15.38
CA ALA A 129 -0.73 -7.10 -16.25
C ALA A 129 -0.26 -8.49 -15.80
N GLN A 130 0.01 -8.65 -14.50
CA GLN A 130 0.43 -9.92 -13.92
C GLN A 130 -0.64 -11.02 -14.11
N LEU A 131 -1.90 -10.71 -13.79
CA LEU A 131 -3.00 -11.66 -13.95
C LEU A 131 -3.18 -12.06 -15.42
N ALA A 132 -3.09 -11.10 -16.36
CA ALA A 132 -3.20 -11.41 -17.78
C ALA A 132 -2.08 -12.33 -18.28
N ILE A 133 -0.83 -12.07 -17.87
CA ILE A 133 0.30 -12.94 -18.20
C ILE A 133 0.07 -14.34 -17.62
N LEU A 134 -0.39 -14.47 -16.37
CA LEU A 134 -0.70 -15.76 -15.76
C LEU A 134 -1.81 -16.49 -16.52
N LEU A 135 -2.90 -15.82 -16.85
CA LEU A 135 -4.02 -16.44 -17.55
C LEU A 135 -3.61 -16.94 -18.94
N VAL A 136 -2.87 -16.12 -19.69
CA VAL A 136 -2.40 -16.51 -21.02
C VAL A 136 -1.33 -17.60 -20.93
N SER A 137 -0.35 -17.49 -20.04
CA SER A 137 0.70 -18.50 -19.91
C SER A 137 0.17 -19.87 -19.46
N LEU A 138 -0.85 -19.88 -18.60
CA LEU A 138 -1.41 -21.11 -18.04
C LEU A 138 -2.47 -21.76 -18.94
N PHE A 139 -3.36 -20.96 -19.54
CA PHE A 139 -4.56 -21.48 -20.22
C PHE A 139 -4.56 -21.25 -21.74
N ILE A 140 -3.83 -20.26 -22.25
CA ILE A 140 -3.83 -19.90 -23.68
C ILE A 140 -2.39 -19.67 -24.18
N PRO A 141 -1.48 -20.66 -24.08
CA PRO A 141 -0.07 -20.48 -24.41
C PRO A 141 0.17 -20.11 -25.88
N SER A 142 -0.77 -20.41 -26.78
CA SER A 142 -0.72 -19.97 -28.18
C SER A 142 -0.72 -18.45 -28.32
N LEU A 143 -1.36 -17.72 -27.40
CA LEU A 143 -1.34 -16.26 -27.40
C LEU A 143 0.00 -15.70 -26.92
N ALA A 144 0.75 -16.45 -26.10
CA ALA A 144 2.06 -16.03 -25.59
C ALA A 144 3.11 -15.88 -26.71
N ILE A 145 2.89 -16.54 -27.87
CA ILE A 145 3.74 -16.42 -29.07
C ILE A 145 3.76 -14.98 -29.61
N TYR A 146 2.66 -14.25 -29.45
CA TYR A 146 2.58 -12.84 -29.87
C TYR A 146 3.37 -11.89 -28.96
N GLY A 147 3.96 -12.39 -27.87
CA GLY A 147 4.84 -11.64 -26.97
C GLY A 147 4.18 -11.32 -25.63
N GLY A 148 4.86 -11.66 -24.54
CA GLY A 148 4.39 -11.41 -23.16
C GLY A 148 4.13 -9.92 -22.86
N MET A 149 4.83 -9.02 -23.55
CA MET A 149 4.64 -7.56 -23.49
C MET A 149 3.20 -7.15 -23.84
N TYR A 150 2.67 -7.58 -24.98
CA TYR A 150 1.33 -7.17 -25.41
C TYR A 150 0.24 -7.72 -24.49
N VAL A 151 0.43 -8.95 -23.98
CA VAL A 151 -0.45 -9.56 -22.99
C VAL A 151 -0.48 -8.74 -21.71
N ALA A 152 0.70 -8.39 -21.19
CA ALA A 152 0.84 -7.55 -20.01
C ALA A 152 0.18 -6.17 -20.22
N PHE A 153 0.43 -5.54 -21.37
CA PHE A 153 -0.10 -4.24 -21.74
C PHE A 153 -1.65 -4.24 -21.82
N VAL A 154 -2.23 -5.24 -22.50
CA VAL A 154 -3.69 -5.38 -22.61
C VAL A 154 -4.31 -5.66 -21.23
N GLY A 155 -3.69 -6.53 -20.42
CA GLY A 155 -4.12 -6.79 -19.04
C GLY A 155 -4.13 -5.54 -18.16
N ALA A 156 -3.08 -4.73 -18.26
CA ALA A 156 -2.99 -3.44 -17.62
C ALA A 156 -4.12 -2.49 -18.07
N LEU A 157 -4.36 -2.38 -19.38
CA LEU A 157 -5.44 -1.55 -19.93
C LEU A 157 -6.84 -2.00 -19.47
N ILE A 158 -7.10 -3.30 -19.40
CA ILE A 158 -8.38 -3.84 -18.91
C ILE A 158 -8.60 -3.46 -17.44
N SER A 159 -7.57 -3.66 -16.60
CA SER A 159 -7.62 -3.28 -15.19
C SER A 159 -7.90 -1.78 -15.02
N MET A 160 -7.21 -0.93 -15.77
CA MET A 160 -7.44 0.50 -15.73
C MET A 160 -8.82 0.88 -16.28
N GLY A 161 -9.30 0.24 -17.33
CA GLY A 161 -10.66 0.41 -17.84
C GLY A 161 -11.71 0.16 -16.76
N LEU A 162 -11.51 -0.88 -15.94
CA LEU A 162 -12.36 -1.18 -14.78
C LEU A 162 -12.30 -0.06 -13.73
N VAL A 163 -11.10 0.40 -13.36
CA VAL A 163 -10.92 1.53 -12.41
C VAL A 163 -11.60 2.80 -12.92
N PHE A 164 -11.50 3.09 -14.22
CA PHE A 164 -12.13 4.24 -14.84
C PHE A 164 -13.65 4.12 -14.86
N ALA A 165 -14.18 2.95 -15.22
CA ALA A 165 -15.63 2.70 -15.23
C ALA A 165 -16.24 2.96 -13.84
N LEU A 166 -15.55 2.53 -12.78
CA LEU A 166 -15.96 2.76 -11.39
C LEU A 166 -15.84 4.24 -10.99
N ALA A 167 -14.78 4.91 -11.40
CA ALA A 167 -14.55 6.31 -11.09
C ALA A 167 -15.45 7.27 -11.91
N ALA A 168 -15.94 6.86 -13.08
CA ALA A 168 -16.73 7.68 -13.99
C ALA A 168 -18.02 8.21 -13.33
N ALA A 169 -18.72 7.37 -12.57
CA ALA A 169 -19.93 7.76 -11.83
C ALA A 169 -19.66 8.89 -10.80
N SER A 170 -18.43 9.00 -10.31
CA SER A 170 -18.00 10.03 -9.37
C SER A 170 -17.41 11.28 -10.04
N ARG A 171 -17.54 11.42 -11.37
CA ARG A 171 -16.87 12.46 -12.18
C ARG A 171 -15.35 12.46 -11.95
N PHE A 172 -14.76 11.27 -11.82
CA PHE A 172 -13.35 11.06 -11.52
C PHE A 172 -12.92 11.82 -10.25
N ASN A 173 -13.66 11.64 -9.15
CA ASN A 173 -13.21 12.12 -7.85
C ASN A 173 -11.89 11.43 -7.49
N ALA A 174 -10.88 12.22 -7.11
CA ALA A 174 -9.55 11.76 -6.72
C ALA A 174 -9.56 10.61 -5.69
N LEU A 175 -10.37 10.72 -4.64
CA LEU A 175 -10.46 9.72 -3.58
C LEU A 175 -11.09 8.42 -4.07
N ILE A 176 -12.15 8.52 -4.88
CA ILE A 176 -12.85 7.35 -5.44
C ILE A 176 -11.97 6.65 -6.48
N LEU A 177 -11.21 7.40 -7.28
CA LEU A 177 -10.25 6.86 -8.24
C LEU A 177 -9.18 6.00 -7.54
N VAL A 178 -8.54 6.55 -6.49
CA VAL A 178 -7.53 5.81 -5.71
C VAL A 178 -8.15 4.60 -5.00
N LEU A 179 -9.35 4.74 -4.44
CA LEU A 179 -10.05 3.64 -3.79
C LEU A 179 -10.39 2.52 -4.79
N ALA A 180 -10.96 2.88 -5.93
CA ALA A 180 -11.31 1.93 -6.98
C ALA A 180 -10.05 1.20 -7.47
N GLY A 181 -8.97 1.92 -7.73
CA GLY A 181 -7.70 1.32 -8.13
C GLY A 181 -7.09 0.40 -7.08
N LEU A 182 -7.13 0.77 -5.79
CA LEU A 182 -6.68 -0.10 -4.69
C LEU A 182 -7.52 -1.37 -4.58
N VAL A 183 -8.85 -1.26 -4.68
CA VAL A 183 -9.78 -2.41 -4.63
C VAL A 183 -9.56 -3.34 -5.82
N VAL A 184 -9.44 -2.79 -7.04
CA VAL A 184 -9.16 -3.57 -8.25
C VAL A 184 -7.80 -4.25 -8.14
N ASN A 185 -6.76 -3.53 -7.69
CA ASN A 185 -5.43 -4.10 -7.51
C ASN A 185 -5.46 -5.33 -6.59
N ILE A 186 -6.10 -5.21 -5.42
CA ILE A 186 -6.19 -6.29 -4.44
C ILE A 186 -7.00 -7.46 -5.01
N LEU A 187 -8.12 -7.20 -5.68
CA LEU A 187 -8.97 -8.24 -6.27
C LEU A 187 -8.19 -9.03 -7.33
N LEU A 188 -7.54 -8.35 -8.28
CA LEU A 188 -6.77 -9.00 -9.34
C LEU A 188 -5.54 -9.73 -8.77
N ALA A 189 -4.88 -9.16 -7.76
CA ALA A 189 -3.77 -9.82 -7.06
C ALA A 189 -4.23 -11.08 -6.30
N ALA A 190 -5.43 -11.07 -5.71
CA ALA A 190 -5.99 -12.26 -5.07
C ALA A 190 -6.22 -13.38 -6.09
N PHE A 191 -6.79 -13.09 -7.26
CA PHE A 191 -6.89 -14.06 -8.36
C PHE A 191 -5.52 -14.56 -8.83
N ALA A 192 -4.55 -13.66 -9.01
CA ALA A 192 -3.19 -14.02 -9.41
C ALA A 192 -2.53 -14.95 -8.38
N ASN A 193 -2.68 -14.66 -7.08
CA ASN A 193 -2.14 -15.48 -6.00
C ASN A 193 -2.77 -16.88 -5.96
N VAL A 194 -4.07 -17.02 -6.26
CA VAL A 194 -4.69 -18.35 -6.42
C VAL A 194 -4.00 -19.12 -7.53
N LEU A 195 -3.85 -18.53 -8.72
CA LEU A 195 -3.21 -19.20 -9.85
C LEU A 195 -1.75 -19.58 -9.55
N LEU A 196 -1.00 -18.69 -8.89
CA LEU A 196 0.38 -18.95 -8.47
C LEU A 196 0.49 -20.11 -7.49
N LEU A 197 -0.48 -20.28 -6.59
CA LEU A 197 -0.47 -21.36 -5.60
C LEU A 197 -0.69 -22.72 -6.27
N PHE A 198 -1.59 -22.81 -7.25
CA PHE A 198 -1.88 -24.08 -7.95
C PHE A 198 -0.90 -24.44 -9.06
N PHE A 199 -0.34 -23.43 -9.70
CA PHE A 199 0.51 -23.60 -10.88
C PHE A 199 1.90 -23.02 -10.65
N ALA A 200 2.48 -23.21 -9.46
CA ALA A 200 3.76 -22.63 -9.06
C ALA A 200 4.88 -22.93 -10.07
N GLU A 201 5.05 -24.20 -10.45
CA GLU A 201 6.08 -24.61 -11.41
C GLU A 201 5.89 -23.98 -12.80
N ARG A 202 4.64 -23.95 -13.29
CA ARG A 202 4.31 -23.37 -14.61
C ARG A 202 4.37 -21.84 -14.62
N SER A 203 4.28 -21.21 -13.45
CA SER A 203 4.24 -19.76 -13.31
C SER A 203 5.60 -19.14 -12.99
N ASN A 204 6.69 -19.92 -12.95
CA ASN A 204 8.02 -19.42 -12.57
C ASN A 204 8.51 -18.28 -13.48
N GLY A 205 8.29 -18.40 -14.80
CA GLY A 205 8.60 -17.31 -15.74
C GLY A 205 7.78 -16.04 -15.46
N THR A 206 6.53 -16.18 -15.03
CA THR A 206 5.69 -15.05 -14.63
C THR A 206 6.08 -14.46 -13.28
N LEU A 207 6.57 -15.28 -12.33
CA LEU A 207 7.14 -14.81 -11.07
C LEU A 207 8.39 -13.97 -11.29
N SER A 208 9.25 -14.39 -12.22
CA SER A 208 10.42 -13.62 -12.64
C SER A 208 10.01 -12.27 -13.22
N TRP A 209 9.10 -12.25 -14.20
CA TRP A 209 8.56 -11.00 -14.74
C TRP A 209 7.92 -10.10 -13.66
N ALA A 210 7.14 -10.69 -12.75
CA ALA A 210 6.48 -9.96 -11.68
C ALA A 210 7.44 -9.38 -10.63
N ALA A 211 8.69 -9.83 -10.59
CA ALA A 211 9.70 -9.24 -9.71
C ALA A 211 10.40 -8.02 -10.31
N GLY A 212 10.19 -7.75 -11.61
CA GLY A 212 10.72 -6.59 -12.32
C GLY A 212 12.19 -6.71 -12.69
N PHE A 213 12.50 -7.48 -13.73
CA PHE A 213 13.85 -7.57 -14.30
C PHE A 213 14.08 -6.50 -15.36
N LEU A 214 15.19 -5.76 -15.22
CA LEU A 214 15.62 -4.74 -16.18
C LEU A 214 16.59 -5.29 -17.23
N THR A 215 17.06 -6.52 -17.07
CA THR A 215 18.04 -7.14 -17.98
C THR A 215 17.47 -7.25 -19.39
N GLN A 216 18.21 -6.73 -20.37
CA GLN A 216 17.77 -6.68 -21.75
C GLN A 216 18.52 -7.70 -22.62
N ASN A 217 17.79 -8.30 -23.56
CA ASN A 217 18.33 -9.18 -24.59
C ASN A 217 18.42 -8.49 -25.97
N SER A 218 17.95 -7.25 -26.08
CA SER A 218 17.96 -6.47 -27.32
C SER A 218 17.81 -4.98 -27.02
N TRP A 219 18.00 -4.16 -28.05
CA TRP A 219 17.76 -2.70 -28.00
C TRP A 219 16.29 -2.30 -28.19
N HIS A 220 15.40 -3.26 -28.43
CA HIS A 220 14.00 -3.00 -28.74
C HIS A 220 13.31 -2.20 -27.65
N THR A 221 13.40 -2.66 -26.40
CA THR A 221 12.80 -2.02 -25.22
C THR A 221 13.34 -0.61 -25.02
N THR A 222 14.65 -0.42 -25.20
CA THR A 222 15.29 0.89 -25.10
C THR A 222 14.73 1.86 -26.15
N ALA A 223 14.58 1.42 -27.39
CA ALA A 223 14.02 2.23 -28.47
C ALA A 223 12.55 2.57 -28.21
N LEU A 224 11.74 1.59 -27.80
CA LEU A 224 10.33 1.76 -27.48
C LEU A 224 10.12 2.78 -26.35
N LEU A 225 10.85 2.64 -25.23
CA LEU A 225 10.75 3.58 -24.12
C LEU A 225 11.28 4.98 -24.48
N SER A 226 12.24 5.08 -25.40
CA SER A 226 12.73 6.37 -25.91
C SER A 226 11.62 7.10 -26.67
N TRP A 227 10.94 6.41 -27.58
CA TRP A 227 9.77 6.96 -28.28
C TRP A 227 8.62 7.30 -27.34
N ALA A 228 8.39 6.46 -26.33
CA ALA A 228 7.41 6.74 -25.28
C ALA A 228 7.73 8.01 -24.50
N ALA A 229 9.00 8.23 -24.14
CA ALA A 229 9.45 9.45 -23.46
C ALA A 229 9.22 10.70 -24.32
N VAL A 230 9.57 10.65 -25.60
CA VAL A 230 9.31 11.75 -26.54
C VAL A 230 7.80 12.01 -26.67
N GLY A 231 7.00 10.96 -26.88
CA GLY A 231 5.55 11.06 -26.99
C GLY A 231 4.90 11.61 -25.71
N PHE A 232 5.36 11.18 -24.54
CA PHE A 232 4.89 11.67 -23.25
C PHE A 232 5.19 13.16 -23.04
N VAL A 233 6.39 13.61 -23.39
CA VAL A 233 6.75 15.04 -23.33
C VAL A 233 5.83 15.84 -24.26
N MET A 234 5.65 15.40 -25.50
CA MET A 234 4.77 16.06 -26.47
C MET A 234 3.31 16.13 -25.99
N ALA A 235 2.81 15.06 -25.37
CA ALA A 235 1.47 15.04 -24.78
C ALA A 235 1.33 15.94 -23.53
N CYS A 236 2.40 16.11 -22.73
CA CYS A 236 2.38 16.95 -21.54
C CYS A 236 2.45 18.45 -21.84
N LEU A 237 3.14 18.87 -22.90
CA LEU A 237 3.31 20.29 -23.26
C LEU A 237 2.00 21.10 -23.29
N PRO A 238 0.91 20.66 -23.97
CA PRO A 238 -0.37 21.38 -23.96
C PRO A 238 -1.07 21.35 -22.59
N LEU A 239 -0.73 20.40 -21.72
CA LEU A 239 -1.35 20.21 -20.40
C LEU A 239 -0.71 21.06 -19.29
N LEU A 240 0.49 21.61 -19.51
CA LEU A 240 1.21 22.37 -18.48
C LEU A 240 0.42 23.57 -17.96
N LYS A 241 -0.21 24.36 -18.85
CA LYS A 241 -0.99 25.53 -18.45
C LYS A 241 -2.27 25.14 -17.69
N PRO A 242 -3.13 24.24 -18.20
CA PRO A 242 -4.31 23.82 -17.46
C PRO A 242 -4.02 23.13 -16.13
N LEU A 243 -2.99 22.28 -16.06
CA LEU A 243 -2.58 21.62 -14.80
C LEU A 243 -2.08 22.63 -13.77
N GLY A 244 -1.39 23.68 -14.21
CA GLY A 244 -1.02 24.81 -13.37
C GLY A 244 -2.25 25.52 -12.78
N MET A 245 -3.27 25.79 -13.60
CA MET A 245 -4.51 26.42 -13.11
C MET A 245 -5.30 25.50 -12.17
N MET A 246 -5.34 24.19 -12.41
CA MET A 246 -5.99 23.20 -11.54
C MET A 246 -5.35 23.07 -10.15
N SER A 247 -4.13 23.59 -9.96
CA SER A 247 -3.50 23.65 -8.63
C SER A 247 -4.19 24.62 -7.66
N LEU A 248 -4.95 25.62 -8.18
CA LEU A 248 -5.55 26.72 -7.41
C LEU A 248 -7.01 26.45 -6.99
N ASP A 249 -7.42 25.19 -6.86
CA ASP A 249 -8.80 24.69 -6.70
C ASP A 249 -9.62 24.50 -7.98
N ASP A 250 -10.40 23.41 -8.00
CA ASP A 250 -11.18 22.96 -9.15
C ASP A 250 -12.23 24.01 -9.57
N TRP A 251 -12.78 24.73 -8.59
CA TRP A 251 -13.78 25.75 -8.82
C TRP A 251 -13.17 27.01 -9.45
N GLN A 252 -11.97 27.41 -9.02
CA GLN A 252 -11.24 28.53 -9.62
C GLN A 252 -10.80 28.18 -11.05
N ALA A 253 -10.29 26.97 -11.26
CA ALA A 253 -9.91 26.48 -12.58
C ALA A 253 -11.10 26.45 -13.57
N LYS A 254 -12.29 26.02 -13.11
CA LYS A 254 -13.50 26.03 -13.94
C LYS A 254 -13.92 27.46 -14.34
N ARG A 255 -13.75 28.44 -13.45
CA ARG A 255 -14.00 29.87 -13.76
C ARG A 255 -13.01 30.46 -14.75
N LEU A 256 -11.79 29.94 -14.80
CA LEU A 256 -10.78 30.30 -15.79
C LEU A 256 -11.01 29.62 -17.16
N GLY A 257 -12.14 28.92 -17.35
CA GLY A 257 -12.51 28.28 -18.62
C GLY A 257 -11.85 26.92 -18.86
N VAL A 258 -11.17 26.34 -17.85
CA VAL A 258 -10.51 25.04 -17.99
C VAL A 258 -11.54 23.92 -17.91
N PRO A 259 -11.63 23.00 -18.90
CA PRO A 259 -12.51 21.84 -18.85
C PRO A 259 -11.93 20.78 -17.89
N VAL A 260 -12.04 21.03 -16.58
CA VAL A 260 -11.41 20.24 -15.49
C VAL A 260 -11.63 18.72 -15.66
N GLN A 261 -12.83 18.30 -16.01
CA GLN A 261 -13.16 16.87 -16.17
C GLN A 261 -12.49 16.23 -17.38
N GLY A 262 -12.49 16.91 -18.54
CA GLY A 262 -11.85 16.42 -19.75
C GLY A 262 -10.34 16.31 -19.58
N ILE A 263 -9.73 17.30 -18.92
CA ILE A 263 -8.30 17.29 -18.61
C ILE A 263 -7.97 16.21 -17.60
N ARG A 264 -8.81 16.03 -16.57
CA ARG A 264 -8.65 14.94 -15.62
C ARG A 264 -8.66 13.58 -16.32
N ALA A 265 -9.68 13.32 -17.13
CA ALA A 265 -9.79 12.07 -17.88
C ALA A 265 -8.58 11.85 -18.80
N LEU A 266 -8.15 12.89 -19.52
CA LEU A 266 -6.98 12.84 -20.41
C LEU A 266 -5.67 12.56 -19.65
N VAL A 267 -5.46 13.21 -18.50
CA VAL A 267 -4.26 13.01 -17.67
C VAL A 267 -4.26 11.61 -17.07
N VAL A 268 -5.39 11.11 -16.54
CA VAL A 268 -5.45 9.72 -16.06
C VAL A 268 -5.19 8.76 -17.22
N LEU A 269 -5.76 8.99 -18.41
CA LEU A 269 -5.52 8.14 -19.58
C LEU A 269 -4.04 8.14 -19.98
N LEU A 270 -3.39 9.30 -20.00
CA LEU A 270 -1.97 9.42 -20.29
C LEU A 270 -1.11 8.68 -19.25
N VAL A 271 -1.38 8.91 -17.96
CA VAL A 271 -0.74 8.21 -16.84
C VAL A 271 -0.91 6.71 -16.98
N ALA A 272 -2.15 6.26 -17.24
CA ALA A 272 -2.50 4.88 -17.44
C ALA A 272 -1.68 4.23 -18.56
N LEU A 273 -1.69 4.85 -19.75
CA LEU A 273 -1.04 4.30 -20.94
C LEU A 273 0.48 4.21 -20.77
N VAL A 274 1.11 5.24 -20.19
CA VAL A 274 2.55 5.23 -19.92
C VAL A 274 2.92 4.23 -18.83
N THR A 275 2.16 4.15 -17.73
CA THR A 275 2.42 3.14 -16.70
C THR A 275 2.26 1.73 -17.25
N ALA A 276 1.20 1.46 -18.03
CA ALA A 276 0.99 0.15 -18.64
C ALA A 276 2.14 -0.23 -19.58
N LEU A 277 2.60 0.72 -20.39
CA LEU A 277 3.72 0.50 -21.31
C LEU A 277 5.02 0.20 -20.55
N VAL A 278 5.36 0.98 -19.53
CA VAL A 278 6.58 0.74 -18.74
C VAL A 278 6.50 -0.59 -18.00
N VAL A 279 5.35 -0.89 -17.37
CA VAL A 279 5.14 -2.13 -16.61
C VAL A 279 5.15 -3.35 -17.54
N SER A 280 4.62 -3.26 -18.77
CA SER A 280 4.67 -4.39 -19.71
C SER A 280 6.08 -4.76 -20.14
N GLU A 281 6.99 -3.79 -20.23
CA GLU A 281 8.39 -4.01 -20.60
C GLU A 281 9.27 -4.48 -19.45
N VAL A 282 9.16 -3.80 -18.31
CA VAL A 282 10.11 -3.93 -17.20
C VAL A 282 9.58 -4.83 -16.08
N GLY A 283 8.28 -5.15 -16.10
CA GLY A 283 7.59 -5.79 -15.00
C GLY A 283 7.19 -4.81 -13.90
N LEU A 284 6.90 -5.35 -12.72
CA LEU A 284 6.47 -4.54 -11.57
C LEU A 284 7.67 -3.80 -10.96
N VAL A 285 7.66 -2.47 -11.06
CA VAL A 285 8.63 -1.58 -10.41
C VAL A 285 7.90 -0.71 -9.40
N GLY A 286 8.05 -1.04 -8.11
CA GLY A 286 7.46 -0.24 -7.04
C GLY A 286 8.32 0.98 -6.71
N PHE A 287 7.73 1.99 -6.08
CA PHE A 287 8.40 3.00 -5.25
C PHE A 287 9.30 4.04 -5.94
N VAL A 288 9.78 3.78 -7.15
CA VAL A 288 10.61 4.74 -7.90
C VAL A 288 9.84 6.02 -8.18
N GLY A 289 8.62 5.90 -8.69
CA GLY A 289 7.77 7.04 -9.01
C GLY A 289 7.46 7.90 -7.79
N LEU A 290 7.01 7.27 -6.70
CA LEU A 290 6.72 7.96 -5.44
C LEU A 290 7.97 8.52 -4.77
N GLY A 291 9.11 7.81 -4.83
CA GLY A 291 10.39 8.29 -4.32
C GLY A 291 10.87 9.53 -5.05
N ALA A 292 10.86 9.52 -6.39
CA ALA A 292 11.21 10.67 -7.22
C ALA A 292 10.30 11.86 -6.94
N ALA A 293 8.99 11.65 -6.90
CA ALA A 293 8.03 12.70 -6.60
C ALA A 293 8.19 13.24 -5.17
N SER A 294 8.49 12.38 -4.20
CA SER A 294 8.77 12.79 -2.81
C SER A 294 10.03 13.64 -2.69
N ILE A 295 11.08 13.34 -3.48
CA ILE A 295 12.26 14.20 -3.59
C ILE A 295 11.83 15.56 -4.15
N VAL A 296 11.14 15.59 -5.30
CA VAL A 296 10.66 16.85 -5.91
C VAL A 296 9.80 17.69 -4.95
N ASN A 297 8.94 17.05 -4.17
CA ASN A 297 8.11 17.71 -3.16
C ASN A 297 8.96 18.25 -1.99
N ALA A 298 9.93 17.47 -1.50
CA ALA A 298 10.87 17.91 -0.46
C ALA A 298 11.76 19.08 -0.91
N LEU A 299 11.94 19.23 -2.22
CA LEU A 299 12.71 20.31 -2.84
C LEU A 299 11.89 21.60 -3.04
N GLY A 300 10.58 21.58 -2.79
CA GLY A 300 9.72 22.77 -2.88
C GLY A 300 9.55 23.31 -4.30
N ILE A 301 9.70 22.48 -5.33
CA ILE A 301 9.51 22.89 -6.73
C ILE A 301 8.02 23.07 -6.99
N THR A 302 7.58 24.30 -7.29
CA THR A 302 6.15 24.63 -7.48
C THR A 302 5.68 24.52 -8.93
N ALA A 303 6.50 24.90 -9.90
CA ALA A 303 6.12 24.92 -11.31
C ALA A 303 6.00 23.52 -11.91
N ILE A 304 4.81 23.15 -12.43
CA ILE A 304 4.52 21.79 -12.92
C ILE A 304 5.52 21.28 -13.96
N GLY A 305 5.93 22.10 -14.94
CA GLY A 305 6.92 21.69 -15.93
C GLY A 305 8.28 21.34 -15.32
N LYS A 306 8.73 22.13 -14.33
CA LYS A 306 9.98 21.85 -13.60
C LYS A 306 9.84 20.62 -12.70
N ARG A 307 8.66 20.40 -12.11
CA ARG A 307 8.35 19.20 -11.32
C ARG A 307 8.42 17.93 -12.17
N LEU A 308 7.84 17.96 -13.37
CA LEU A 308 7.87 16.82 -14.31
C LEU A 308 9.31 16.51 -14.74
N LEU A 309 10.09 17.51 -15.12
CA LEU A 309 11.49 17.32 -15.52
C LEU A 309 12.35 16.81 -14.36
N ALA A 310 12.20 17.39 -13.17
CA ALA A 310 12.95 16.97 -11.98
C ALA A 310 12.56 15.54 -11.56
N ALA A 311 11.26 15.20 -11.61
CA ALA A 311 10.79 13.85 -11.28
C ALA A 311 11.28 12.81 -12.29
N PHE A 312 11.36 13.18 -13.58
CA PHE A 312 12.00 12.35 -14.59
C PHE A 312 13.47 12.11 -14.25
N GLY A 313 14.23 13.16 -13.94
CA GLY A 313 15.65 13.03 -13.57
C GLY A 313 15.88 12.18 -12.32
N PHE A 314 15.15 12.45 -11.22
CA PHE A 314 15.31 11.68 -9.99
C PHE A 314 14.81 10.24 -10.13
N GLY A 315 13.72 10.00 -10.84
CA GLY A 315 13.22 8.65 -11.11
C GLY A 315 14.22 7.83 -11.92
N ALA A 316 14.81 8.43 -12.96
CA ALA A 316 15.86 7.83 -13.77
C ALA A 316 17.08 7.45 -12.93
N LEU A 317 17.58 8.37 -12.09
CA LEU A 317 18.73 8.11 -11.21
C LEU A 317 18.44 7.04 -10.16
N LEU A 318 17.27 7.05 -9.55
CA LEU A 318 16.89 6.07 -8.51
C LEU A 318 16.79 4.66 -9.07
N LEU A 319 16.11 4.47 -10.21
CA LEU A 319 15.98 3.14 -10.81
C LEU A 319 17.31 2.66 -11.38
N LEU A 320 18.10 3.54 -11.99
CA LEU A 320 19.44 3.20 -12.46
C LEU A 320 20.37 2.76 -11.32
N LEU A 321 20.41 3.52 -10.22
CA LEU A 321 21.18 3.15 -9.04
C LEU A 321 20.73 1.80 -8.47
N THR A 322 19.42 1.56 -8.45
CA THR A 322 18.85 0.30 -7.97
C THR A 322 19.24 -0.87 -8.89
N ASN A 323 19.19 -0.68 -10.20
CA ASN A 323 19.63 -1.67 -11.17
C ASN A 323 21.11 -2.01 -11.01
N HIS A 324 21.98 -1.01 -10.83
CA HIS A 324 23.40 -1.26 -10.61
C HIS A 324 23.64 -1.97 -9.28
N ALA A 325 22.94 -1.59 -8.22
CA ALA A 325 23.04 -2.27 -6.93
C ALA A 325 22.67 -3.76 -7.06
N ALA A 326 21.61 -4.08 -7.81
CA ALA A 326 21.20 -5.46 -8.07
C ALA A 326 22.29 -6.25 -8.82
N LEU A 327 22.82 -5.71 -9.93
CA LEU A 327 23.89 -6.34 -10.72
C LEU A 327 25.22 -6.47 -9.96
N LEU A 328 25.51 -5.55 -9.03
CA LEU A 328 26.70 -5.62 -8.19
C LEU A 328 26.57 -6.67 -7.08
N LEU A 329 25.37 -6.87 -6.55
CA LEU A 329 25.09 -7.83 -5.47
C LEU A 329 24.88 -9.26 -5.97
N GLU A 330 24.46 -9.45 -7.23
CA GLU A 330 24.17 -10.77 -7.81
C GLU A 330 25.32 -11.80 -7.64
N PRO A 331 26.61 -11.48 -7.90
CA PRO A 331 27.69 -12.43 -7.66
C PRO A 331 27.94 -12.76 -6.18
N ILE A 332 27.56 -11.87 -5.26
CA ILE A 332 27.78 -12.03 -3.82
C ILE A 332 26.73 -12.97 -3.23
N ILE A 333 25.48 -12.82 -3.67
CA ILE A 333 24.34 -13.59 -3.17
C ILE A 333 24.12 -14.88 -4.00
N ALA A 334 24.83 -15.02 -5.13
CA ALA A 334 24.75 -16.16 -6.05
C ALA A 334 23.31 -16.43 -6.54
N MET A 335 22.49 -15.39 -6.62
CA MET A 335 21.12 -15.43 -7.14
C MET A 335 20.84 -14.16 -7.95
N PRO A 336 20.06 -14.25 -9.04
CA PRO A 336 19.67 -13.08 -9.80
C PRO A 336 18.77 -12.19 -8.94
N ILE A 337 19.11 -10.91 -8.85
CA ILE A 337 18.36 -9.94 -8.05
C ILE A 337 17.52 -9.08 -8.99
N PRO A 338 16.19 -9.20 -8.96
CA PRO A 338 15.31 -8.34 -9.74
C PRO A 338 15.41 -6.90 -9.24
N ALA A 339 15.64 -5.96 -10.16
CA ALA A 339 15.74 -4.55 -9.79
C ALA A 339 14.41 -4.03 -9.22
N GLY A 340 13.25 -4.45 -9.74
CA GLY A 340 11.93 -4.06 -9.24
C GLY A 340 11.65 -4.52 -7.80
N ALA A 341 12.07 -5.72 -7.43
CA ALA A 341 12.03 -6.18 -6.04
C ALA A 341 12.95 -5.33 -5.15
N MET A 342 14.15 -4.99 -5.65
CA MET A 342 15.15 -4.19 -4.95
C MET A 342 14.69 -2.73 -4.73
N THR A 343 13.84 -2.17 -5.60
CA THR A 343 13.32 -0.81 -5.40
C THR A 343 12.40 -0.70 -4.18
N GLY A 344 11.67 -1.76 -3.81
CA GLY A 344 10.91 -1.81 -2.57
C GLY A 344 11.83 -1.79 -1.34
N VAL A 345 12.90 -2.59 -1.39
CA VAL A 345 13.90 -2.71 -0.31
C VAL A 345 14.64 -1.39 -0.07
N LEU A 346 15.09 -0.73 -1.13
CA LEU A 346 15.83 0.54 -1.04
C LEU A 346 14.90 1.76 -0.92
N GLY A 347 13.70 1.70 -1.50
CA GLY A 347 12.75 2.80 -1.55
C GLY A 347 12.08 3.09 -0.21
N ALA A 348 11.78 2.07 0.59
CA ALA A 348 11.11 2.26 1.87
C ALA A 348 11.93 3.11 2.87
N PRO A 349 13.23 2.81 3.14
CA PRO A 349 14.07 3.67 3.97
C PRO A 349 14.20 5.10 3.42
N LEU A 350 14.31 5.26 2.10
CA LEU A 350 14.43 6.56 1.45
C LEU A 350 13.19 7.43 1.71
N ILE A 351 11.99 6.88 1.51
CA ILE A 351 10.74 7.61 1.74
C ILE A 351 10.56 7.94 3.21
N ILE A 352 10.82 6.99 4.12
CA ILE A 352 10.76 7.24 5.57
C ILE A 352 11.68 8.41 5.95
N TRP A 353 12.90 8.43 5.40
CA TRP A 353 13.85 9.52 5.61
C TRP A 353 13.38 10.85 5.00
N LEU A 354 12.78 10.84 3.81
CA LEU A 354 12.24 12.04 3.16
C LEU A 354 11.06 12.63 3.94
N ILE A 355 10.14 11.79 4.41
CA ILE A 355 9.01 12.20 5.26
C ILE A 355 9.51 12.93 6.49
N LEU A 356 10.55 12.42 7.15
CA LEU A 356 11.13 13.06 8.34
C LEU A 356 11.70 14.45 8.06
N ARG A 357 12.04 14.76 6.80
CA ARG A 357 12.57 16.06 6.37
C ARG A 357 11.47 17.04 5.92
N GLN A 358 10.32 16.54 5.51
CA GLN A 358 9.14 17.35 5.15
C GLN A 358 8.49 17.88 6.45
N ARG A 359 8.98 19.01 6.96
CA ARG A 359 8.45 19.67 8.15
C ARG A 359 7.02 20.17 7.90
N HIS A 360 6.05 19.59 8.62
CA HIS A 360 4.77 20.21 9.02
C HIS A 360 3.98 20.95 7.92
N GLU A 361 3.82 20.37 6.72
CA GLU A 361 2.61 20.71 5.98
C GLU A 361 1.44 19.97 6.65
N ARG A 362 0.61 20.74 7.36
CA ARG A 362 -0.66 20.27 7.90
C ARG A 362 -1.51 19.85 6.70
N LEU A 363 -1.48 18.56 6.38
CA LEU A 363 -2.60 17.88 5.74
C LEU A 363 -3.75 17.85 6.76
N GLU A 364 -4.29 19.02 7.11
CA GLU A 364 -5.66 19.13 7.57
C GLU A 364 -6.52 18.92 6.32
N THR A 365 -6.59 17.67 5.86
CA THR A 365 -7.72 17.29 5.03
C THR A 365 -8.94 17.50 5.91
N VAL A 366 -9.65 18.60 5.67
CA VAL A 366 -11.03 18.74 6.09
C VAL A 366 -11.77 17.62 5.37
N SER A 367 -11.73 16.41 5.94
CA SER A 367 -12.64 15.36 5.55
C SER A 367 -14.01 15.93 5.86
N GLU A 368 -14.74 16.37 4.83
CA GLU A 368 -16.17 16.60 4.99
C GLU A 368 -16.73 15.34 5.66
N PRO A 369 -17.54 15.45 6.72
CA PRO A 369 -18.15 14.28 7.34
C PRO A 369 -18.87 13.52 6.23
N MET A 370 -18.41 12.31 5.93
CA MET A 370 -19.06 11.44 4.95
C MET A 370 -20.50 11.26 5.42
N VAL A 371 -21.44 11.87 4.68
CA VAL A 371 -22.91 11.73 4.69
C VAL A 371 -23.51 11.50 6.08
N ASN A 372 -24.42 12.36 6.54
CA ASN A 372 -25.27 12.08 7.71
C ASN A 372 -25.93 10.69 7.56
N ARG A 373 -25.32 9.66 8.15
CA ARG A 373 -25.79 8.28 8.08
C ARG A 373 -26.94 8.16 9.05
N THR A 374 -28.08 7.73 8.54
CA THR A 374 -29.28 7.47 9.33
C THR A 374 -28.96 6.43 10.40
N GLN A 375 -29.21 6.77 11.66
CA GLN A 375 -29.04 5.85 12.78
C GLN A 375 -30.19 4.85 12.74
N THR A 376 -29.91 3.59 12.40
CA THR A 376 -30.87 2.49 12.57
C THR A 376 -30.53 1.73 13.86
N PRO A 377 -31.54 1.26 14.61
CA PRO A 377 -31.28 0.45 15.81
C PRO A 377 -30.62 -0.87 15.41
N VAL A 378 -29.41 -1.11 15.93
CA VAL A 378 -28.66 -2.34 15.71
C VAL A 378 -28.84 -3.28 16.90
N HIS A 379 -29.51 -4.40 16.71
CA HIS A 379 -29.66 -5.44 17.73
C HIS A 379 -28.49 -6.43 17.67
N LEU A 380 -27.44 -6.18 18.48
CA LEU A 380 -26.20 -6.97 18.49
C LEU A 380 -26.43 -8.49 18.69
N TRP A 381 -27.39 -8.87 19.54
CA TRP A 381 -27.68 -10.28 19.84
C TRP A 381 -28.05 -11.10 18.59
N ARG A 382 -28.73 -10.49 17.60
CA ARG A 382 -29.10 -11.17 16.35
C ARG A 382 -27.86 -11.57 15.54
N TRP A 383 -26.85 -10.71 15.53
CA TRP A 383 -25.59 -10.97 14.83
C TRP A 383 -24.71 -11.97 15.57
N VAL A 384 -24.69 -11.93 16.91
CA VAL A 384 -24.01 -12.96 17.72
C VAL A 384 -24.61 -14.34 17.42
N LEU A 385 -25.94 -14.46 17.48
CA LEU A 385 -26.62 -15.71 17.11
C LEU A 385 -26.37 -16.10 15.66
N GLY A 386 -26.34 -15.13 14.74
CA GLY A 386 -26.01 -15.37 13.34
C GLY A 386 -24.63 -16.01 13.17
N VAL A 387 -23.59 -15.48 13.83
CA VAL A 387 -22.23 -16.03 13.75
C VAL A 387 -22.09 -17.35 14.48
N VAL A 388 -22.74 -17.53 15.62
CA VAL A 388 -22.75 -18.82 16.33
C VAL A 388 -23.47 -19.88 15.50
N GLY A 389 -24.64 -19.55 14.93
CA GLY A 389 -25.38 -20.42 14.02
C GLY A 389 -24.58 -20.75 12.77
N LEU A 390 -23.88 -19.76 12.20
CA LEU A 390 -22.97 -19.94 11.08
C LEU A 390 -21.84 -20.93 11.42
N LEU A 391 -21.17 -20.76 12.57
CA LEU A 391 -20.12 -21.66 13.04
C LEU A 391 -20.62 -23.10 13.22
N LEU A 392 -21.83 -23.25 13.78
CA LEU A 392 -22.48 -24.55 13.92
C LEU A 392 -22.77 -25.17 12.55
N ILE A 393 -23.39 -24.43 11.62
CA ILE A 393 -23.69 -24.92 10.28
C ILE A 393 -22.41 -25.32 9.55
N ILE A 394 -21.38 -24.49 9.58
CA ILE A 394 -20.09 -24.73 8.90
C ILE A 394 -19.33 -25.92 9.50
N SER A 395 -19.50 -26.17 10.80
CA SER A 395 -18.91 -27.34 11.45
C SER A 395 -19.64 -28.64 11.10
N LEU A 396 -20.93 -28.56 10.75
CA LEU A 396 -21.78 -29.72 10.44
C LEU A 396 -21.85 -30.03 8.94
N VAL A 397 -21.84 -29.00 8.09
CA VAL A 397 -21.91 -29.10 6.62
C VAL A 397 -20.50 -29.23 6.04
N VAL A 398 -20.18 -30.44 5.62
CA VAL A 398 -18.82 -30.81 5.21
C VAL A 398 -18.85 -31.65 3.95
N GLN A 399 -17.97 -31.33 3.01
CA GLN A 399 -17.66 -32.19 1.88
C GLN A 399 -16.58 -33.21 2.26
N ASP A 400 -16.84 -34.48 1.94
CA ASP A 400 -15.88 -35.57 2.00
C ASP A 400 -15.73 -36.19 0.60
N ILE A 401 -14.85 -37.19 0.44
CA ILE A 401 -14.63 -37.93 -0.82
C ILE A 401 -15.94 -38.54 -1.34
N LYS A 402 -16.88 -38.87 -0.44
CA LYS A 402 -18.21 -39.41 -0.77
C LYS A 402 -19.25 -38.33 -1.18
N GLY A 403 -18.88 -37.06 -1.15
CA GLY A 403 -19.76 -35.92 -1.43
C GLY A 403 -20.11 -35.11 -0.19
N TRP A 404 -21.16 -34.29 -0.31
CA TRP A 404 -21.61 -33.40 0.77
C TRP A 404 -22.36 -34.15 1.86
N THR A 405 -21.97 -33.91 3.11
CA THR A 405 -22.63 -34.41 4.32
C THR A 405 -23.14 -33.21 5.12
N LEU A 406 -24.45 -33.18 5.39
CA LEU A 406 -25.09 -32.08 6.12
C LEU A 406 -24.93 -32.21 7.64
N LEU A 407 -24.70 -33.42 8.13
CA LEU A 407 -24.50 -33.76 9.54
C LEU A 407 -23.29 -34.68 9.63
N SER A 408 -22.08 -34.11 9.66
CA SER A 408 -20.86 -34.87 9.90
C SER A 408 -20.95 -35.59 11.25
N THR A 409 -20.98 -36.93 11.24
CA THR A 409 -20.98 -37.76 12.45
C THR A 409 -19.57 -37.98 13.01
N ASP A 410 -18.52 -37.66 12.25
CA ASP A 410 -17.13 -37.76 12.71
C ASP A 410 -16.72 -36.52 13.52
N TRP A 411 -17.04 -36.58 14.81
CA TRP A 411 -16.70 -35.54 15.77
C TRP A 411 -15.19 -35.42 16.00
N ALA A 412 -14.44 -36.53 15.92
CA ALA A 412 -13.00 -36.53 16.17
C ALA A 412 -12.26 -35.70 15.12
N ILE A 413 -12.56 -35.91 13.83
CA ILE A 413 -11.98 -35.10 12.74
C ILE A 413 -12.38 -33.63 12.89
N THR A 414 -13.64 -33.39 13.25
CA THR A 414 -14.16 -32.03 13.41
C THR A 414 -13.42 -31.29 14.52
N GLN A 415 -13.25 -31.92 15.68
CA GLN A 415 -12.54 -31.35 16.82
C GLN A 415 -11.04 -31.17 16.55
N GLN A 416 -10.41 -32.10 15.82
CA GLN A 416 -8.96 -32.09 15.59
C GLN A 416 -8.51 -31.15 14.47
N TYR A 417 -9.29 -31.02 13.39
CA TYR A 417 -8.84 -30.31 12.18
C TYR A 417 -9.76 -29.17 11.75
N ARG A 418 -11.08 -29.29 11.94
CA ARG A 418 -12.04 -28.32 11.39
C ARG A 418 -12.30 -27.16 12.34
N LEU A 419 -12.62 -27.48 13.60
CA LEU A 419 -12.93 -26.52 14.64
C LEU A 419 -11.75 -25.58 14.94
N PRO A 420 -10.49 -26.04 15.07
CA PRO A 420 -9.37 -25.14 15.34
C PRO A 420 -9.15 -24.13 14.21
N ARG A 421 -9.33 -24.56 12.96
CA ARG A 421 -9.20 -23.69 11.79
C ARG A 421 -10.30 -22.63 11.74
N SER A 422 -11.57 -23.00 11.99
CA SER A 422 -12.68 -22.04 12.00
C SER A 422 -12.62 -21.09 13.19
N LEU A 423 -12.18 -21.55 14.37
CA LEU A 423 -11.94 -20.68 15.52
C LEU A 423 -10.74 -19.75 15.30
N SER A 424 -9.66 -20.22 14.68
CA SER A 424 -8.53 -19.38 14.29
C SER A 424 -8.95 -18.28 13.30
N ALA A 425 -9.75 -18.65 12.29
CA ALA A 425 -10.36 -17.71 11.36
C ALA A 425 -11.22 -16.68 12.10
N ALA A 426 -12.09 -17.11 13.02
CA ALA A 426 -12.91 -16.22 13.84
C ALA A 426 -12.06 -15.24 14.67
N ALA A 427 -10.96 -15.70 15.27
CA ALA A 427 -10.03 -14.89 16.07
C ALA A 427 -9.46 -13.75 15.24
N THR A 428 -8.87 -14.14 14.13
CA THR A 428 -8.16 -13.27 13.19
C THR A 428 -9.13 -12.25 12.61
N GLY A 429 -10.30 -12.70 12.15
CA GLY A 429 -11.33 -11.82 11.62
C GLY A 429 -11.81 -10.78 12.65
N LEU A 430 -12.04 -11.20 13.90
CA LEU A 430 -12.38 -10.32 15.00
C LEU A 430 -11.28 -9.29 15.26
N MET A 431 -10.03 -9.75 15.44
CA MET A 431 -8.91 -8.87 15.78
C MET A 431 -8.65 -7.82 14.69
N LEU A 432 -8.67 -8.23 13.42
CA LEU A 432 -8.48 -7.31 12.29
C LEU A 432 -9.61 -6.31 12.16
N ALA A 433 -10.87 -6.73 12.31
CA ALA A 433 -12.01 -5.82 12.23
C ALA A 433 -11.98 -4.78 13.37
N VAL A 434 -11.63 -5.19 14.58
CA VAL A 434 -11.48 -4.28 15.73
C VAL A 434 -10.32 -3.31 15.48
N ALA A 435 -9.15 -3.81 15.06
CA ALA A 435 -8.00 -2.97 14.72
C ALA A 435 -8.34 -1.96 13.61
N GLY A 436 -9.15 -2.38 12.63
CA GLY A 436 -9.76 -1.54 11.60
C GLY A 436 -10.56 -0.38 12.15
N VAL A 437 -11.56 -0.65 13.00
CA VAL A 437 -12.40 0.39 13.63
C VAL A 437 -11.53 1.38 14.42
N LEU A 438 -10.58 0.88 15.23
CA LEU A 438 -9.68 1.72 16.03
C LEU A 438 -8.85 2.64 15.13
N LEU A 439 -8.23 2.09 14.09
CA LEU A 439 -7.34 2.84 13.22
C LEU A 439 -8.08 3.84 12.32
N GLN A 440 -9.22 3.45 11.74
CA GLN A 440 -10.06 4.36 10.94
C GLN A 440 -10.56 5.54 11.76
N THR A 441 -10.94 5.30 13.02
CA THR A 441 -11.39 6.36 13.94
C THR A 441 -10.24 7.27 14.36
N LEU A 442 -9.08 6.70 14.71
CA LEU A 442 -7.89 7.46 15.11
C LEU A 442 -7.36 8.35 13.97
N THR A 443 -7.27 7.79 12.77
CA THR A 443 -6.72 8.49 11.59
C THR A 443 -7.74 9.39 10.91
N ARG A 444 -9.03 9.26 11.24
CA ARG A 444 -10.15 9.92 10.52
C ARG A 444 -10.11 9.64 9.03
N ASN A 445 -9.65 8.43 8.67
CA ASN A 445 -9.52 7.97 7.31
C ASN A 445 -10.26 6.62 7.17
N PRO A 446 -11.38 6.55 6.43
CA PRO A 446 -12.10 5.30 6.22
C PRO A 446 -11.28 4.25 5.45
N MET A 447 -10.18 4.66 4.82
CA MET A 447 -9.25 3.77 4.10
C MET A 447 -8.10 3.28 4.94
N ALA A 448 -8.02 3.68 6.22
CA ALA A 448 -7.00 3.14 7.09
C ALA A 448 -7.30 1.66 7.37
N SER A 449 -6.28 0.83 7.19
CA SER A 449 -6.30 -0.60 7.51
C SER A 449 -5.15 -0.92 8.47
N PRO A 450 -5.34 -1.81 9.45
CA PRO A 450 -4.27 -2.28 10.33
C PRO A 450 -3.03 -2.81 9.57
N GLU A 451 -3.22 -3.33 8.37
CA GLU A 451 -2.13 -3.83 7.51
C GLU A 451 -1.27 -2.68 6.98
N VAL A 452 -1.89 -1.53 6.71
CA VAL A 452 -1.23 -0.32 6.18
C VAL A 452 -0.34 0.34 7.24
N LEU A 453 -0.44 -0.05 8.51
CA LEU A 453 0.50 0.38 9.57
C LEU A 453 1.88 -0.28 9.43
N GLY A 454 2.03 -1.32 8.60
CA GLY A 454 3.29 -2.02 8.35
C GLY A 454 3.70 -3.03 9.42
N VAL A 455 2.98 -3.12 10.54
CA VAL A 455 3.30 -4.06 11.65
C VAL A 455 3.19 -5.51 11.17
N SER A 456 2.15 -5.85 10.39
CA SER A 456 1.98 -7.18 9.79
C SER A 456 3.12 -7.50 8.81
N SER A 457 3.52 -6.55 7.97
CA SER A 457 4.67 -6.68 7.07
C SER A 457 5.99 -6.83 7.83
N GLY A 458 6.15 -6.14 8.96
CA GLY A 458 7.26 -6.32 9.90
C GLY A 458 7.31 -7.71 10.50
N ALA A 459 6.16 -8.27 10.88
CA ALA A 459 6.07 -9.64 11.37
C ALA A 459 6.49 -10.65 10.29
N ALA A 460 5.99 -10.49 9.06
CA ALA A 460 6.36 -11.33 7.92
C ALA A 460 7.87 -11.23 7.62
N LEU A 461 8.43 -10.02 7.54
CA LEU A 461 9.87 -9.81 7.37
C LEU A 461 10.70 -10.42 8.51
N GLY A 462 10.21 -10.36 9.74
CA GLY A 462 10.83 -11.01 10.90
C GLY A 462 10.87 -12.53 10.76
N VAL A 463 9.79 -13.16 10.30
CA VAL A 463 9.74 -14.61 10.03
C VAL A 463 10.70 -14.98 8.90
N ILE A 464 10.69 -14.24 7.78
CA ILE A 464 11.60 -14.45 6.64
C ILE A 464 13.06 -14.31 7.10
N GLY A 465 13.39 -13.24 7.81
CA GLY A 465 14.73 -13.00 8.33
C GLY A 465 15.15 -14.07 9.34
N GLY A 466 14.25 -14.49 10.24
CA GLY A 466 14.50 -15.57 11.19
C GLY A 466 14.80 -16.89 10.48
N PHE A 467 14.07 -17.20 9.41
CA PHE A 467 14.28 -18.41 8.62
C PHE A 467 15.70 -18.49 8.03
N PHE A 468 16.23 -17.39 7.49
CA PHE A 468 17.59 -17.36 6.95
C PHE A 468 18.68 -17.20 8.02
N CYS A 469 18.46 -16.37 9.04
CA CYS A 469 19.50 -15.99 9.99
C CYS A 469 19.64 -16.97 11.17
N LEU A 470 18.56 -17.63 11.63
CA LEU A 470 18.63 -18.53 12.79
C LEU A 470 19.55 -19.75 12.53
N PRO A 471 19.49 -20.43 11.36
CA PRO A 471 20.40 -21.54 11.07
C PRO A 471 21.87 -21.11 11.05
N LEU A 472 22.17 -19.88 10.61
CA LEU A 472 23.53 -19.32 10.62
C LEU A 472 24.07 -19.11 12.04
N LEU A 473 23.17 -18.94 13.02
CA LEU A 473 23.50 -18.83 14.45
C LEU A 473 23.51 -20.19 15.17
N GLY A 474 23.33 -21.30 14.45
CA GLY A 474 23.21 -22.64 15.04
C GLY A 474 21.88 -22.89 15.77
N LEU A 475 20.88 -22.01 15.59
CA LEU A 475 19.56 -22.15 16.17
C LEU A 475 18.61 -22.85 15.19
N SER A 476 17.74 -23.73 15.70
CA SER A 476 16.71 -24.35 14.87
C SER A 476 15.66 -23.33 14.42
N ALA A 477 15.31 -23.34 13.14
CA ALA A 477 14.20 -22.57 12.57
C ALA A 477 12.85 -23.30 12.82
N GLY A 478 12.56 -23.58 14.10
CA GLY A 478 11.31 -24.20 14.53
C GLY A 478 10.17 -23.18 14.66
N ALA A 479 8.93 -23.68 14.82
CA ALA A 479 7.74 -22.82 14.94
C ALA A 479 7.87 -21.76 16.06
N GLY A 480 8.40 -22.13 17.23
CA GLY A 480 8.56 -21.19 18.35
C GLY A 480 9.58 -20.07 18.08
N THR A 481 10.72 -20.39 17.46
CA THR A 481 11.77 -19.39 17.16
C THR A 481 11.37 -18.49 16.00
N LEU A 482 10.63 -19.00 15.01
CA LEU A 482 10.05 -18.21 13.93
C LEU A 482 8.94 -17.27 14.45
N LEU A 483 8.09 -17.73 15.38
CA LEU A 483 7.11 -16.87 16.06
C LEU A 483 7.81 -15.73 16.82
N ALA A 484 8.90 -16.03 17.53
CA ALA A 484 9.69 -15.01 18.22
C ALA A 484 10.34 -14.01 17.23
N ALA A 485 10.85 -14.50 16.10
CA ALA A 485 11.41 -13.64 15.04
C ALA A 485 10.33 -12.73 14.42
N GLY A 486 9.13 -13.25 14.18
CA GLY A 486 7.98 -12.46 13.73
C GLY A 486 7.55 -11.41 14.76
N LEU A 487 7.46 -11.77 16.05
CA LEU A 487 7.18 -10.81 17.12
C LEU A 487 8.24 -9.70 17.19
N MET A 488 9.52 -10.06 17.03
CA MET A 488 10.61 -9.08 17.01
C MET A 488 10.48 -8.13 15.81
N GLY A 489 10.19 -8.65 14.61
CA GLY A 489 9.97 -7.83 13.42
C GLY A 489 8.80 -6.86 13.59
N ALA A 490 7.68 -7.35 14.14
CA ALA A 490 6.52 -6.52 14.46
C ALA A 490 6.85 -5.43 15.49
N LEU A 491 7.63 -5.76 16.53
CA LEU A 491 8.06 -4.83 17.56
C LEU A 491 8.98 -3.74 17.00
N ILE A 492 9.94 -4.08 16.13
CA ILE A 492 10.82 -3.12 15.47
C ILE A 492 9.98 -2.11 14.69
N VAL A 493 9.00 -2.58 13.90
CA VAL A 493 8.11 -1.70 13.15
C VAL A 493 7.24 -0.86 14.07
N LEU A 494 6.69 -1.43 15.14
CA LEU A 494 5.89 -0.68 16.12
C LEU A 494 6.72 0.44 16.77
N LEU A 495 7.95 0.17 17.17
CA LEU A 495 8.85 1.18 17.75
C LEU A 495 9.16 2.28 16.75
N LEU A 496 9.39 1.93 15.48
CA LEU A 496 9.56 2.90 14.39
C LEU A 496 8.32 3.77 14.23
N VAL A 497 7.13 3.18 14.14
CA VAL A 497 5.84 3.90 14.03
C VAL A 497 5.65 4.83 15.23
N ILE A 498 5.89 4.37 16.47
CA ILE A 498 5.76 5.18 17.68
C ILE A 498 6.74 6.36 17.66
N TRP A 499 7.98 6.14 17.23
CA TRP A 499 8.98 7.19 17.11
C TRP A 499 8.57 8.23 16.05
N LEU A 500 8.01 7.81 14.91
CA LEU A 500 7.49 8.70 13.87
C LEU A 500 6.21 9.41 14.29
N ALA A 501 5.34 8.77 15.07
CA ALA A 501 4.09 9.35 15.56
C ALA A 501 4.29 10.65 16.35
N ARG A 502 5.45 10.78 17.01
CA ARG A 502 5.83 11.98 17.76
C ARG A 502 6.29 13.14 16.88
N LYS A 503 6.64 12.86 15.62
CA LYS A 503 7.28 13.80 14.70
C LYS A 503 6.41 14.18 13.52
N VAL A 504 5.47 13.31 13.13
CA VAL A 504 4.73 13.41 11.87
C VAL A 504 3.23 13.17 12.10
N SER A 505 2.38 13.75 11.24
CA SER A 505 0.92 13.60 11.31
C SER A 505 0.47 12.18 10.91
N SER A 506 -0.75 11.81 11.33
CA SER A 506 -1.35 10.47 11.14
C SER A 506 -1.33 9.95 9.70
N GLY A 507 -1.48 10.83 8.70
CA GLY A 507 -1.45 10.44 7.28
C GLY A 507 -0.09 9.91 6.82
N TYR A 508 1.01 10.49 7.32
CA TYR A 508 2.36 10.03 6.98
C TYR A 508 2.73 8.71 7.66
N LEU A 509 2.12 8.37 8.81
CA LEU A 509 2.31 7.05 9.42
C LEU A 509 1.79 5.93 8.53
N LEU A 510 0.69 6.16 7.81
CA LEU A 510 0.18 5.21 6.83
C LEU A 510 1.18 5.04 5.68
N LEU A 511 1.81 6.13 5.19
CA LEU A 511 2.83 6.04 4.13
C LEU A 511 4.05 5.22 4.57
N VAL A 512 4.48 5.36 5.81
CA VAL A 512 5.58 4.56 6.39
C VAL A 512 5.24 3.08 6.32
N GLY A 513 4.02 2.70 6.72
CA GLY A 513 3.60 1.31 6.66
C GLY A 513 3.41 0.79 5.23
N VAL A 514 2.93 1.62 4.27
CA VAL A 514 2.95 1.28 2.83
C VAL A 514 4.39 1.02 2.35
N GLY A 515 5.35 1.82 2.82
CA GLY A 515 6.78 1.61 2.57
C GLY A 515 7.26 0.25 3.07
N ILE A 516 6.97 -0.07 4.33
CA ILE A 516 7.36 -1.35 4.93
C ILE A 516 6.69 -2.53 4.22
N ALA A 517 5.43 -2.39 3.79
CA ALA A 517 4.72 -3.40 3.01
C ALA A 517 5.40 -3.66 1.66
N ALA A 518 5.81 -2.62 0.94
CA ALA A 518 6.53 -2.79 -0.32
C ALA A 518 7.95 -3.35 -0.15
N MET A 519 8.61 -3.03 0.97
CA MET A 519 9.85 -3.70 1.34
C MET A 519 9.62 -5.19 1.57
N MET A 520 8.54 -5.56 2.27
CA MET A 520 8.13 -6.95 2.44
C MET A 520 7.83 -7.62 1.10
N ASP A 521 7.10 -6.97 0.19
CA ASP A 521 6.82 -7.50 -1.15
C ASP A 521 8.10 -7.68 -1.97
N GLY A 522 9.04 -6.73 -1.93
CA GLY A 522 10.34 -6.86 -2.59
C GLY A 522 11.12 -8.07 -2.08
N VAL A 523 11.24 -8.22 -0.76
CA VAL A 523 11.85 -9.40 -0.14
C VAL A 523 11.10 -10.68 -0.52
N MET A 524 9.76 -10.64 -0.58
CA MET A 524 8.91 -11.75 -0.98
C MET A 524 9.23 -12.24 -2.39
N HIS A 525 9.39 -11.33 -3.35
CA HIS A 525 9.72 -11.67 -4.72
C HIS A 525 11.11 -12.32 -4.82
N MET A 526 12.09 -11.81 -4.08
CA MET A 526 13.42 -12.42 -3.99
C MET A 526 13.36 -13.84 -3.41
N VAL A 527 12.57 -14.04 -2.34
CA VAL A 527 12.32 -15.36 -1.73
C VAL A 527 11.64 -16.32 -2.69
N LYS A 528 10.64 -15.87 -3.46
CA LYS A 528 9.95 -16.71 -4.46
C LYS A 528 10.88 -17.16 -5.57
N LEU A 529 11.85 -16.33 -5.96
CA LEU A 529 12.78 -16.61 -7.04
C LEU A 529 13.97 -17.46 -6.65
N SER A 530 14.27 -17.59 -5.35
CA SER A 530 15.37 -18.46 -4.92
C SER A 530 15.11 -19.94 -5.24
N GLY A 531 13.84 -20.32 -5.43
CA GLY A 531 13.44 -21.70 -5.74
C GLY A 531 13.71 -22.69 -4.61
N ASP A 532 14.00 -22.22 -3.38
CA ASP A 532 14.23 -23.09 -2.24
C ASP A 532 12.92 -23.77 -1.82
N PRO A 533 12.80 -25.11 -1.93
CA PRO A 533 11.58 -25.83 -1.55
C PRO A 533 11.19 -25.61 -0.08
N ARG A 534 12.15 -25.27 0.79
CA ARG A 534 11.89 -24.99 2.20
C ARG A 534 11.06 -23.72 2.39
N LEU A 535 11.08 -22.80 1.43
CA LEU A 535 10.33 -21.56 1.46
C LEU A 535 8.87 -21.75 1.00
N GLU A 536 8.52 -22.87 0.37
CA GLU A 536 7.14 -23.14 -0.09
C GLU A 536 6.13 -23.13 1.06
N ALA A 537 6.47 -23.76 2.19
CA ALA A 537 5.63 -23.73 3.39
C ALA A 537 5.45 -22.29 3.93
N MET A 538 6.49 -21.46 3.82
CA MET A 538 6.45 -20.06 4.21
C MET A 538 5.58 -19.25 3.24
N LEU A 539 5.71 -19.46 1.93
CA LEU A 539 4.89 -18.83 0.90
C LEU A 539 3.40 -19.17 1.07
N SER A 540 3.10 -20.41 1.44
CA SER A 540 1.74 -20.82 1.82
C SER A 540 1.23 -20.08 3.06
N TRP A 541 2.02 -19.97 4.14
CA TRP A 541 1.62 -19.17 5.31
C TRP A 541 1.41 -17.68 4.98
N LEU A 542 2.29 -17.10 4.17
CA LEU A 542 2.22 -15.71 3.74
C LEU A 542 0.97 -15.39 2.91
N SER A 543 0.34 -16.41 2.30
CA SER A 543 -0.92 -16.27 1.57
C SER A 543 -2.17 -16.14 2.46
N GLY A 544 -2.02 -16.24 3.79
CA GLY A 544 -3.13 -16.10 4.73
C GLY A 544 -3.90 -17.41 4.95
N THR A 545 -3.23 -18.46 5.43
CA THR A 545 -3.83 -19.79 5.60
C THR A 545 -4.19 -20.11 7.06
N THR A 546 -5.25 -20.89 7.25
CA THR A 546 -5.61 -21.45 8.56
C THR A 546 -4.96 -22.81 8.81
N TYR A 547 -4.15 -23.31 7.87
CA TYR A 547 -3.74 -24.73 7.77
C TYR A 547 -2.97 -25.21 9.02
N SER A 548 -2.22 -24.31 9.66
CA SER A 548 -1.40 -24.61 10.83
C SER A 548 -2.14 -24.52 12.17
N ALA A 549 -3.47 -24.30 12.18
CA ALA A 549 -4.23 -24.17 13.41
C ALA A 549 -4.36 -25.51 14.15
N GLN A 550 -3.97 -25.55 15.42
CA GLN A 550 -3.99 -26.75 16.25
C GLN A 550 -5.04 -26.66 17.37
N PRO A 551 -5.66 -27.80 17.78
CA PRO A 551 -6.65 -27.82 18.87
C PRO A 551 -6.15 -27.26 20.19
N ASN A 552 -4.88 -27.46 20.50
CA ASN A 552 -4.29 -27.01 21.77
C ASN A 552 -3.99 -25.50 21.75
N THR A 553 -3.61 -24.95 20.59
CA THR A 553 -3.16 -23.54 20.49
C THR A 553 -4.31 -22.58 20.21
N VAL A 554 -5.39 -23.04 19.57
CA VAL A 554 -6.50 -22.18 19.17
C VAL A 554 -7.24 -21.53 20.33
N TRP A 555 -7.36 -22.21 21.47
CA TRP A 555 -8.02 -21.65 22.65
C TRP A 555 -7.21 -20.50 23.27
N TYR A 556 -5.88 -20.57 23.22
CA TYR A 556 -5.03 -19.44 23.62
C TYR A 556 -5.23 -18.25 22.68
N LEU A 557 -5.30 -18.50 21.37
CA LEU A 557 -5.58 -17.44 20.39
C LEU A 557 -6.96 -16.79 20.63
N MET A 558 -7.99 -17.59 20.92
CA MET A 558 -9.31 -17.09 21.34
C MET A 558 -9.24 -16.24 22.61
N GLY A 559 -8.51 -16.71 23.63
CA GLY A 559 -8.29 -15.96 24.86
C GLY A 559 -7.63 -14.61 24.60
N VAL A 560 -6.57 -14.59 23.80
CA VAL A 560 -5.87 -13.36 23.39
C VAL A 560 -6.82 -12.43 22.62
N ALA A 561 -7.55 -12.95 21.64
CA ALA A 561 -8.50 -12.16 20.86
C ALA A 561 -9.58 -11.51 21.74
N LEU A 562 -10.14 -12.26 22.70
CA LEU A 562 -11.15 -11.77 23.62
C LEU A 562 -10.58 -10.71 24.59
N VAL A 563 -9.38 -10.95 25.14
CA VAL A 563 -8.71 -9.98 26.02
C VAL A 563 -8.45 -8.67 25.28
N LEU A 564 -7.88 -8.72 24.07
CA LEU A 564 -7.62 -7.53 23.26
C LEU A 564 -8.92 -6.82 22.84
N PHE A 565 -9.99 -7.57 22.57
CA PHE A 565 -11.31 -7.01 22.32
C PHE A 565 -11.87 -6.25 23.53
N VAL A 566 -11.82 -6.85 24.72
CA VAL A 566 -12.26 -6.21 25.96
C VAL A 566 -11.44 -4.94 26.22
N LEU A 567 -10.12 -4.99 26.05
CA LEU A 567 -9.27 -3.81 26.15
C LEU A 567 -9.67 -2.71 25.14
N SER A 568 -10.09 -3.10 23.94
CA SER A 568 -10.58 -2.16 22.92
C SER A 568 -11.88 -1.46 23.35
N LEU A 569 -12.78 -2.16 24.05
CA LEU A 569 -14.02 -1.56 24.58
C LEU A 569 -13.72 -0.49 25.64
N LEU A 570 -12.68 -0.66 26.45
CA LEU A 570 -12.31 0.30 27.51
C LEU A 570 -11.82 1.65 26.94
N ILE A 571 -11.31 1.67 25.70
CA ILE A 571 -10.74 2.87 25.06
C ILE A 571 -11.78 3.62 24.20
N ILE A 572 -13.02 3.13 24.10
CA ILE A 572 -14.08 3.76 23.30
C ILE A 572 -14.30 5.24 23.65
N LYS A 573 -14.41 5.58 24.94
CA LYS A 573 -14.65 6.96 25.39
C LYS A 573 -13.55 7.94 24.93
N PRO A 574 -12.26 7.70 25.24
CA PRO A 574 -11.21 8.61 24.80
C PRO A 574 -11.02 8.58 23.27
N LEU A 575 -11.25 7.44 22.60
CA LEU A 575 -11.20 7.34 21.14
C LEU A 575 -12.28 8.18 20.45
N ARG A 576 -13.50 8.21 20.99
CA ARG A 576 -14.60 9.05 20.48
C ARG A 576 -14.24 10.53 20.52
N VAL A 577 -13.61 10.97 21.61
CA VAL A 577 -13.17 12.37 21.76
C VAL A 577 -12.00 12.67 20.82
N LEU A 578 -11.04 11.75 20.67
CA LEU A 578 -9.95 11.86 19.69
C LEU A 578 -10.45 11.94 18.24
N GLY A 579 -11.56 11.27 17.92
CA GLY A 579 -12.21 11.33 16.62
C GLY A 579 -12.71 12.73 16.23
N LEU A 580 -12.87 13.65 17.19
CA LEU A 580 -13.19 15.07 16.91
C LEU A 580 -11.96 15.89 16.50
N GLY A 581 -10.76 15.32 16.69
CA GLY A 581 -9.48 15.94 16.39
C GLY A 581 -8.63 16.21 17.64
N ALA A 582 -7.32 16.19 17.45
CA ALA A 582 -6.35 16.27 18.55
C ALA A 582 -6.44 17.58 19.36
N SER A 583 -6.74 18.71 18.72
CA SER A 583 -6.94 20.01 19.38
C SER A 583 -8.19 20.00 20.26
N MET A 584 -9.32 19.58 19.71
CA MET A 584 -10.58 19.47 20.45
C MET A 584 -10.47 18.47 21.61
N ALA A 585 -9.84 17.31 21.37
CA ALA A 585 -9.64 16.30 22.39
C ALA A 585 -8.78 16.79 23.56
N ARG A 586 -7.74 17.57 23.28
CA ARG A 586 -6.90 18.19 24.31
C ARG A 586 -7.69 19.18 25.16
N ASN A 587 -8.55 19.99 24.53
CA ASN A 587 -9.40 20.95 25.24
C ASN A 587 -10.46 20.27 26.12
N LEU A 588 -10.91 19.07 25.73
CA LEU A 588 -11.83 18.23 26.49
C LEU A 588 -11.14 17.38 27.58
N GLY A 589 -9.85 17.62 27.85
CA GLY A 589 -9.10 16.98 28.95
C GLY A 589 -8.52 15.60 28.61
N VAL A 590 -8.57 15.16 27.35
CA VAL A 590 -7.95 13.89 26.94
C VAL A 590 -6.43 14.07 26.80
N ALA A 591 -5.68 13.21 27.48
CA ALA A 591 -4.24 13.10 27.29
C ALA A 591 -3.94 12.47 25.91
N VAL A 592 -3.93 13.30 24.86
CA VAL A 592 -3.85 12.87 23.46
C VAL A 592 -2.68 11.91 23.19
N ASN A 593 -1.48 12.25 23.65
CA ASN A 593 -0.27 11.46 23.39
C ASN A 593 -0.33 10.05 24.01
N PRO A 594 -0.57 9.87 25.33
CA PRO A 594 -0.63 8.52 25.91
C PRO A 594 -1.80 7.70 25.39
N VAL A 595 -2.96 8.31 25.11
CA VAL A 595 -4.10 7.58 24.52
C VAL A 595 -3.77 7.13 23.09
N THR A 596 -3.16 8.00 22.28
CA THR A 596 -2.72 7.64 20.93
C THR A 596 -1.68 6.51 20.98
N LEU A 597 -0.73 6.57 21.92
CA LEU A 597 0.25 5.52 22.13
C LEU A 597 -0.41 4.19 22.51
N ALA A 598 -1.33 4.19 23.48
CA ALA A 598 -2.07 3.00 23.89
C ALA A 598 -2.87 2.39 22.73
N LEU A 599 -3.51 3.23 21.91
CA LEU A 599 -4.22 2.80 20.71
C LEU A 599 -3.28 2.17 19.68
N LEU A 600 -2.14 2.79 19.39
CA LEU A 600 -1.16 2.22 18.45
C LEU A 600 -0.60 0.89 18.93
N ILE A 601 -0.32 0.75 20.23
CA ILE A 601 0.11 -0.52 20.84
C ILE A 601 -1.00 -1.58 20.72
N LEU A 602 -2.24 -1.21 21.00
CA LEU A 602 -3.38 -2.13 20.92
C LEU A 602 -3.65 -2.60 19.49
N VAL A 603 -3.63 -1.68 18.52
CA VAL A 603 -3.75 -2.00 17.10
C VAL A 603 -2.61 -2.91 16.66
N ALA A 604 -1.37 -2.60 17.05
CA ALA A 604 -0.24 -3.45 16.74
C ALA A 604 -0.33 -4.84 17.36
N ALA A 605 -0.81 -4.97 18.60
CA ALA A 605 -1.02 -6.26 19.25
C ALA A 605 -2.09 -7.09 18.52
N LEU A 606 -3.24 -6.48 18.19
CA LEU A 606 -4.31 -7.10 17.40
C LEU A 606 -3.80 -7.57 16.02
N SER A 607 -3.10 -6.70 15.28
CA SER A 607 -2.55 -7.02 13.97
C SER A 607 -1.48 -8.11 14.04
N THR A 608 -0.59 -8.05 15.02
CA THR A 608 0.52 -9.01 15.16
C THR A 608 0.00 -10.38 15.54
N ALA A 609 -0.90 -10.47 16.52
CA ALA A 609 -1.49 -11.74 16.94
C ALA A 609 -2.27 -12.39 15.79
N SER A 610 -3.04 -11.60 15.04
CA SER A 610 -3.74 -12.05 13.83
C SER A 610 -2.76 -12.53 12.75
N THR A 611 -1.71 -11.75 12.48
CA THR A 611 -0.73 -12.04 11.43
C THR A 611 0.05 -13.31 11.73
N LEU A 612 0.48 -13.52 12.98
CA LEU A 612 1.20 -14.73 13.38
C LEU A 612 0.30 -15.98 13.34
N ALA A 613 -1.00 -15.82 13.58
CA ALA A 613 -1.94 -16.94 13.57
C ALA A 613 -2.31 -17.43 12.17
N VAL A 614 -2.58 -16.50 11.23
CA VAL A 614 -3.12 -16.85 9.89
C VAL A 614 -2.26 -16.33 8.74
N GLY A 615 -1.45 -15.29 8.96
CA GLY A 615 -0.65 -14.63 7.93
C GLY A 615 -1.03 -13.16 7.73
N PRO A 616 -0.23 -12.39 6.98
CA PRO A 616 -0.33 -10.92 6.90
C PRO A 616 -1.44 -10.38 5.99
N LEU A 617 -2.25 -11.25 5.36
CA LEU A 617 -3.18 -10.86 4.29
C LEU A 617 -4.64 -11.12 4.67
N SER A 618 -5.41 -10.05 4.91
CA SER A 618 -6.86 -10.07 5.05
C SER A 618 -7.50 -8.66 5.01
N PHE A 619 -8.27 -8.41 3.94
CA PHE A 619 -9.04 -7.18 3.71
C PHE A 619 -10.16 -6.90 4.74
N VAL A 620 -10.34 -7.81 5.70
CA VAL A 620 -11.33 -7.75 6.77
C VAL A 620 -11.20 -6.46 7.58
N GLY A 621 -9.97 -6.03 7.89
CA GLY A 621 -9.71 -4.82 8.68
C GLY A 621 -10.15 -3.52 8.00
N LEU A 622 -10.32 -3.52 6.68
CA LEU A 622 -10.84 -2.37 5.94
C LEU A 622 -12.34 -2.51 5.66
N MET A 623 -12.78 -3.70 5.24
CA MET A 623 -14.16 -3.97 4.84
C MET A 623 -15.15 -3.96 5.99
N VAL A 624 -14.87 -4.70 7.04
CA VAL A 624 -15.86 -4.99 8.07
C VAL A 624 -16.28 -3.75 8.87
N PRO A 625 -15.37 -2.82 9.23
CA PRO A 625 -15.77 -1.54 9.82
C PRO A 625 -16.80 -0.80 8.95
N HIS A 626 -16.62 -0.83 7.63
CA HIS A 626 -17.55 -0.21 6.68
C HIS A 626 -18.91 -0.94 6.67
N VAL A 627 -18.90 -2.27 6.58
CA VAL A 627 -20.13 -3.09 6.63
C VAL A 627 -20.90 -2.80 7.92
N ALA A 628 -20.23 -2.77 9.08
CA ALA A 628 -20.85 -2.46 10.36
C ALA A 628 -21.57 -1.10 10.35
N THR A 629 -20.93 -0.06 9.80
CA THR A 629 -21.56 1.25 9.68
C THR A 629 -22.71 1.29 8.67
N SER A 630 -22.64 0.52 7.58
CA SER A 630 -23.71 0.43 6.58
C SER A 630 -24.97 -0.25 7.11
N LEU A 631 -24.81 -1.13 8.11
CA LEU A 631 -25.91 -1.77 8.85
C LEU A 631 -26.51 -0.88 9.95
N GLY A 632 -26.02 0.36 10.11
CA GLY A 632 -26.52 1.34 11.08
C GLY A 632 -25.69 1.54 12.33
N ALA A 633 -24.59 0.79 12.51
CA ALA A 633 -23.71 0.96 13.67
C ALA A 633 -22.76 2.15 13.48
N VAL A 634 -23.32 3.37 13.52
CA VAL A 634 -22.57 4.62 13.31
C VAL A 634 -21.86 5.08 14.60
N LYS A 635 -22.39 4.67 15.76
CA LYS A 635 -21.81 4.98 17.08
C LYS A 635 -20.73 3.97 17.42
N LEU A 636 -19.57 4.44 17.92
CA LEU A 636 -18.41 3.60 18.22
C LEU A 636 -18.75 2.47 19.22
N GLU A 637 -19.66 2.74 20.16
CA GLU A 637 -20.16 1.77 21.15
C GLU A 637 -20.86 0.57 20.50
N HIS A 638 -21.45 0.74 19.32
CA HIS A 638 -22.13 -0.32 18.56
C HIS A 638 -21.27 -0.82 17.39
N GLN A 639 -20.50 0.07 16.77
CA GLN A 639 -19.66 -0.24 15.62
C GLN A 639 -18.56 -1.24 15.99
N LEU A 640 -17.88 -1.03 17.11
CA LEU A 640 -16.76 -1.88 17.54
C LEU A 640 -17.20 -3.32 17.82
N PRO A 641 -18.24 -3.59 18.64
CA PRO A 641 -18.72 -4.96 18.85
C PRO A 641 -19.35 -5.57 17.61
N LEU A 642 -20.09 -4.80 16.79
CA LEU A 642 -20.65 -5.34 15.56
C LEU A 642 -19.54 -5.72 14.56
N ALA A 643 -18.52 -4.88 14.42
CA ALA A 643 -17.38 -5.17 13.55
C ALA A 643 -16.61 -6.41 14.02
N ALA A 644 -16.41 -6.60 15.33
CA ALA A 644 -15.81 -7.81 15.89
C ALA A 644 -16.56 -9.09 15.46
N ILE A 645 -17.90 -9.08 15.62
CA ILE A 645 -18.76 -10.21 15.27
C ILE A 645 -18.75 -10.46 13.75
N LEU A 646 -18.96 -9.42 12.95
CA LEU A 646 -18.94 -9.54 11.50
C LEU A 646 -17.57 -9.98 10.97
N GLY A 647 -16.49 -9.51 11.59
CA GLY A 647 -15.12 -9.90 11.25
C GLY A 647 -14.91 -11.39 11.43
N ALA A 648 -15.32 -11.93 12.58
CA ALA A 648 -15.30 -13.36 12.82
C ALA A 648 -16.14 -14.12 11.78
N GLY A 649 -17.37 -13.69 11.52
CA GLY A 649 -18.27 -14.34 10.56
C GLY A 649 -17.72 -14.37 9.13
N VAL A 650 -17.19 -13.25 8.64
CA VAL A 650 -16.59 -13.14 7.30
C VAL A 650 -15.40 -14.08 7.16
N MET A 651 -14.51 -14.11 8.15
CA MET A 651 -13.30 -14.93 8.06
C MET A 651 -13.62 -16.42 8.18
N VAL A 652 -14.61 -16.80 9.00
CA VAL A 652 -15.14 -18.17 9.09
C VAL A 652 -15.75 -18.61 7.74
N LEU A 653 -16.53 -17.73 7.10
CA LEU A 653 -17.05 -17.99 5.75
C LEU A 653 -15.92 -18.15 4.74
N ALA A 654 -14.91 -17.29 4.79
CA ALA A 654 -13.78 -17.33 3.88
C ALA A 654 -12.96 -18.63 4.04
N ASP A 655 -12.76 -19.08 5.27
CA ASP A 655 -12.12 -20.36 5.58
C ASP A 655 -12.96 -21.56 5.11
N TRP A 656 -14.28 -21.54 5.30
CA TRP A 656 -15.16 -22.62 4.83
C TRP A 656 -15.21 -22.72 3.30
N PHE A 657 -15.38 -21.59 2.60
CA PHE A 657 -15.25 -21.56 1.14
C PHE A 657 -13.87 -22.02 0.69
N GLY A 658 -12.82 -21.60 1.40
CA GLY A 658 -11.45 -22.00 1.11
C GLY A 658 -11.26 -23.52 1.11
N ARG A 659 -11.90 -24.24 2.04
CA ARG A 659 -11.79 -25.70 2.14
C ARG A 659 -12.52 -26.47 1.04
N TYR A 660 -13.64 -25.92 0.53
CA TYR A 660 -14.59 -26.72 -0.26
C TYR A 660 -14.78 -26.27 -1.71
N VAL A 661 -14.44 -25.03 -2.06
CA VAL A 661 -14.65 -24.52 -3.44
C VAL A 661 -13.91 -25.35 -4.50
N ILE A 662 -12.74 -25.91 -4.16
CA ILE A 662 -11.92 -26.73 -5.05
C ILE A 662 -11.45 -28.03 -4.38
N PHE A 663 -12.30 -28.61 -3.52
CA PHE A 663 -12.02 -29.89 -2.85
C PHE A 663 -11.55 -30.98 -3.84
N PRO A 664 -10.50 -31.77 -3.54
CA PRO A 664 -9.79 -31.89 -2.25
C PRO A 664 -8.69 -30.84 -2.02
N TYR A 665 -8.48 -29.91 -2.95
CA TYR A 665 -7.54 -28.81 -2.75
C TYR A 665 -8.18 -27.66 -1.97
N GLU A 666 -7.35 -26.86 -1.31
CA GLU A 666 -7.80 -25.78 -0.45
C GLU A 666 -7.24 -24.43 -0.89
N LEU A 667 -8.06 -23.39 -0.77
CA LEU A 667 -7.68 -22.00 -0.94
C LEU A 667 -7.37 -21.34 0.42
N PRO A 668 -6.33 -20.49 0.49
CA PRO A 668 -6.05 -19.69 1.68
C PRO A 668 -7.26 -18.81 2.05
N ALA A 669 -7.66 -18.86 3.33
CA ALA A 669 -8.79 -18.10 3.84
C ALA A 669 -8.61 -16.59 3.64
N GLY A 670 -7.39 -16.06 3.79
CA GLY A 670 -7.06 -14.65 3.55
C GLY A 670 -7.27 -14.23 2.09
N THR A 671 -6.92 -15.11 1.14
CA THR A 671 -7.16 -14.87 -0.29
C THR A 671 -8.65 -14.85 -0.62
N ILE A 672 -9.43 -15.79 -0.07
CA ILE A 672 -10.89 -15.78 -0.22
C ILE A 672 -11.51 -14.53 0.43
N ALA A 673 -11.04 -14.13 1.61
CA ALA A 673 -11.52 -12.93 2.28
C ALA A 673 -11.23 -11.66 1.45
N ALA A 674 -10.08 -11.60 0.77
CA ALA A 674 -9.74 -10.53 -0.16
C ALA A 674 -10.66 -10.53 -1.41
N LEU A 675 -11.03 -11.69 -1.95
CA LEU A 675 -11.98 -11.79 -3.06
C LEU A 675 -13.40 -11.32 -2.64
N ILE A 676 -13.89 -11.79 -1.50
CA ILE A 676 -15.19 -11.37 -0.94
C ILE A 676 -15.18 -9.86 -0.69
N GLY A 677 -14.11 -9.36 -0.07
CA GLY A 677 -13.99 -7.95 0.24
C GLY A 677 -13.84 -7.05 -0.98
N GLY A 678 -13.00 -7.43 -1.94
CA GLY A 678 -12.82 -6.70 -3.19
C GLY A 678 -14.13 -6.58 -3.96
N THR A 679 -14.84 -7.70 -4.14
CA THR A 679 -16.14 -7.71 -4.84
C THR A 679 -17.20 -6.86 -4.13
N TYR A 680 -17.27 -6.92 -2.80
CA TYR A 680 -18.16 -6.07 -2.01
C TYR A 680 -17.88 -4.57 -2.22
N PHE A 681 -16.61 -4.15 -2.19
CA PHE A 681 -16.29 -2.73 -2.40
C PHE A 681 -16.53 -2.26 -3.83
N LEU A 682 -16.26 -3.10 -4.84
CA LEU A 682 -16.58 -2.77 -6.23
C LEU A 682 -18.07 -2.47 -6.39
N TRP A 683 -18.92 -3.31 -5.80
CA TRP A 683 -20.36 -3.10 -5.79
C TRP A 683 -20.77 -1.83 -5.06
N LEU A 684 -20.15 -1.53 -3.91
CA LEU A 684 -20.43 -0.34 -3.12
C LEU A 684 -20.05 0.94 -3.87
N ILE A 685 -18.87 0.98 -4.51
CA ILE A 685 -18.40 2.13 -5.29
C ILE A 685 -19.37 2.42 -6.45
N GLY A 686 -19.85 1.36 -7.13
CA GLY A 686 -20.84 1.49 -8.20
C GLY A 686 -22.20 2.05 -7.74
N LYS A 687 -22.50 2.02 -6.43
CA LYS A 687 -23.74 2.55 -5.84
C LYS A 687 -23.64 3.97 -5.31
N VAL A 688 -22.45 4.58 -5.27
CA VAL A 688 -22.32 5.97 -4.78
C VAL A 688 -23.13 6.89 -5.68
N PRO A 689 -24.22 7.50 -5.19
CA PRO A 689 -25.10 8.30 -6.03
C PRO A 689 -24.34 9.50 -6.59
N MET A 690 -24.64 9.85 -7.85
CA MET A 690 -24.21 11.10 -8.47
C MET A 690 -24.85 12.26 -7.70
N THR A 691 -24.24 12.69 -6.58
CA THR A 691 -24.64 13.93 -5.93
C THR A 691 -24.22 15.07 -6.86
N ALA A 692 -25.19 15.56 -7.62
CA ALA A 692 -25.08 16.84 -8.31
C ALA A 692 -24.82 17.92 -7.25
N ARG A 693 -23.56 18.35 -7.14
CA ARG A 693 -23.21 19.68 -6.65
C ARG A 693 -22.89 20.56 -7.85
#